data_AF-A0A507CH85-F1
#
_entry.id   AF-A0A507CH85-F1
#
_cell.length_a   1.000
_cell.length_b   1.000
_cell.length_c   1.000
_cell.angle_alpha   90.00
_cell.angle_beta   90.00
_cell.angle_gamma   90.00
#
_symmetry.space_group_name_H-M   'P 1'
#
loop_
_entity.id
_entity.type
_entity.pdbx_description
1 polymer ?
#
loop_
_entity_poly.entity_id
_entity_poly.type
_entity_poly.pdbx_seq_one_letter_code
_entity_poly.pdbx_strand_id
1 'polypeptide(L)'
;MPVNSQVVPKTQVEGRDKVLYLPYDYLLTLGGKGIRSKLMDAFDHWLHVPKDKLVTIKSVVEKLHNASLLVDDIEDNSPMRRGKPSAHMVHGVPSTINTANLCYFDALECVMEDAAMTKIFVCEMIQLHRGQGFELYWRDNGSVACPSVEEYVDMVSNKTGGLMRLGVKMMQLYTETNKDLVPLVDLIGVHFQIRDDYLNLASTKAYKMTSSCYTDAKGFCEDLSEGKFSYPVIHSIQNLAGHELINILRARPTDIPAKQRAMDLINASKSLDYTESVIDSLDAKISEEMSKLGPNPGLEKVMAMLREEYLAEMLTSFDTISTNNSNITMGSKPRVRILGAGVSGLTVGVLLQAQGCSTTIISKSSPLAFDADPLYTSPKAGANWRSFVENGDERLQAYDEAAFKVLWSLAEIPAAGIVRYPSFEYYKQQRPNPWFARFIPGFRVLEANEIPDGFSYGYRYMTVGITVPVYLKFLLTMYTNLGGTLKHGTVEHIQDLYNGDDCDVVVNCSGIGAKTLGGVEDSDVYPTRGQIVIVKSPVLLTIMAVGAGRLQPETTYIISRNDGTVILGGTYQQNNGNLEPDWGIAERIIQRCVAVCPELAGPDGKVEVVEHKVGLRPTRKGDVRVEPEMVKTSSGRCVLLVHNYGHGGYGYQSSWGTADQVVSIISQISDGTMGNWWVQGFAAGLKALKPKM
;
A
#
# COMPACT_ATOMS: atom_id res chain seq x y z
N MET A 1 55.42 19.18 -36.75
CA MET A 1 54.84 17.94 -37.31
C MET A 1 53.34 18.14 -37.39
N PRO A 2 52.72 18.07 -38.58
CA PRO A 2 51.27 18.19 -38.67
C PRO A 2 50.65 16.89 -38.15
N VAL A 3 49.86 16.99 -37.08
CA VAL A 3 49.07 15.85 -36.59
C VAL A 3 47.85 15.76 -37.49
N ASN A 4 47.86 14.74 -38.36
CA ASN A 4 46.71 14.31 -39.15
C ASN A 4 45.53 14.06 -38.21
N SER A 5 44.53 14.95 -38.24
CA SER A 5 43.21 14.71 -37.67
C SER A 5 42.42 13.79 -38.61
N GLN A 6 42.78 12.50 -38.61
CA GLN A 6 41.89 11.48 -39.16
C GLN A 6 40.77 11.25 -38.15
N VAL A 7 39.56 11.65 -38.51
CA VAL A 7 38.32 11.27 -37.83
C VAL A 7 38.24 9.74 -37.88
N VAL A 8 38.39 9.10 -36.72
CA VAL A 8 38.27 7.64 -36.58
C VAL A 8 36.79 7.27 -36.74
N PRO A 9 36.41 6.33 -37.63
CA PRO A 9 35.02 5.93 -37.83
C PRO A 9 34.43 5.19 -36.62
N LYS A 10 33.13 5.44 -36.35
CA LYS A 10 32.23 4.71 -35.42
C LYS A 10 32.39 3.19 -35.57
N THR A 11 33.13 2.50 -34.68
CA THR A 11 32.93 1.09 -34.21
C THR A 11 34.09 0.47 -33.40
N GLN A 12 35.13 1.22 -33.01
CA GLN A 12 36.21 0.68 -32.15
C GLN A 12 36.42 1.53 -30.90
N VAL A 13 35.52 1.42 -29.92
CA VAL A 13 35.87 1.71 -28.52
C VAL A 13 36.43 0.41 -27.92
N GLU A 14 37.64 0.01 -28.35
CA GLU A 14 38.30 -1.20 -27.87
C GLU A 14 39.17 -0.92 -26.62
N GLY A 15 38.83 -1.61 -25.53
CA GLY A 15 39.74 -1.96 -24.43
C GLY A 15 40.12 -0.85 -23.44
N ARG A 16 40.73 0.25 -23.89
CA ARG A 16 41.31 1.28 -22.99
C ARG A 16 40.29 2.29 -22.49
N ASP A 17 39.43 2.79 -23.37
CA ASP A 17 38.51 3.89 -23.03
C ASP A 17 37.34 3.43 -22.16
N LYS A 18 37.12 2.11 -22.03
CA LYS A 18 36.15 1.53 -21.09
C LYS A 18 36.38 2.01 -19.66
N VAL A 19 37.63 2.29 -19.28
CA VAL A 19 37.95 2.80 -17.94
C VAL A 19 37.31 4.17 -17.68
N LEU A 20 37.08 4.96 -18.73
CA LEU A 20 36.50 6.31 -18.65
C LEU A 20 35.00 6.28 -18.38
N TYR A 21 34.34 5.14 -18.54
CA TYR A 21 32.91 4.97 -18.30
C TYR A 21 32.61 4.26 -16.97
N LEU A 22 33.63 3.89 -16.17
CA LEU A 22 33.42 3.14 -14.94
C LEU A 22 32.38 3.77 -13.98
N PRO A 23 32.37 5.11 -13.73
CA PRO A 23 31.30 5.73 -12.94
C PRO A 23 29.90 5.59 -13.55
N TYR A 24 29.81 5.68 -14.88
CA TYR A 24 28.55 5.55 -15.62
C TYR A 24 28.04 4.11 -15.59
N ASP A 25 28.92 3.15 -15.88
CA ASP A 25 28.62 1.71 -15.83
C ASP A 25 28.21 1.30 -14.41
N TYR A 26 28.91 1.80 -13.40
CA TYR A 26 28.54 1.59 -12.00
C TYR A 26 27.10 2.05 -11.73
N LEU A 27 26.74 3.27 -12.13
CA LEU A 27 25.37 3.80 -11.97
C LEU A 27 24.33 2.91 -12.67
N LEU A 28 24.63 2.38 -13.84
CA LEU A 28 23.73 1.46 -14.55
C LEU A 28 23.50 0.15 -13.78
N THR A 29 24.52 -0.38 -13.08
CA THR A 29 24.36 -1.59 -12.24
C THR A 29 23.40 -1.40 -11.07
N LEU A 30 23.15 -0.16 -10.65
CA LEU A 30 22.22 0.15 -9.57
C LEU A 30 20.75 -0.03 -9.99
N GLY A 31 20.46 -0.20 -11.29
CA GLY A 31 19.13 -0.43 -11.85
C GLY A 31 18.20 0.79 -11.76
N GLY A 32 17.22 0.94 -12.67
CA GLY A 32 16.32 2.10 -12.67
C GLY A 32 14.88 1.74 -12.98
N LYS A 33 13.91 2.57 -12.56
CA LYS A 33 12.48 2.34 -12.82
C LYS A 33 12.08 2.47 -14.31
N GLY A 34 12.98 2.98 -15.15
CA GLY A 34 12.79 3.09 -16.61
C GLY A 34 11.66 4.03 -17.04
N ILE A 35 11.25 4.98 -16.18
CA ILE A 35 10.05 5.80 -16.37
C ILE A 35 10.13 6.64 -17.66
N ARG A 36 11.28 7.25 -17.95
CA ARG A 36 11.49 8.05 -19.17
C ARG A 36 11.31 7.25 -20.46
N SER A 37 11.82 6.02 -20.50
CA SER A 37 11.64 5.12 -21.65
C SER A 37 10.18 4.73 -21.83
N LYS A 38 9.48 4.38 -20.74
CA LYS A 38 8.03 4.10 -20.75
C LYS A 38 7.19 5.29 -21.21
N LEU A 39 7.57 6.50 -20.79
CA LEU A 39 6.92 7.74 -21.24
C LEU A 39 7.11 7.95 -22.74
N MET A 40 8.31 7.72 -23.28
CA MET A 40 8.54 7.81 -24.72
C MET A 40 7.74 6.76 -25.49
N ASP A 41 7.67 5.52 -25.01
CA ASP A 41 6.79 4.49 -25.59
C ASP A 41 5.32 4.93 -25.59
N ALA A 42 4.88 5.59 -24.51
CA ALA A 42 3.54 6.12 -24.42
C ALA A 42 3.32 7.29 -25.40
N PHE A 43 4.25 8.23 -25.55
CA PHE A 43 4.11 9.32 -26.51
C PHE A 43 4.20 8.84 -27.97
N ASP A 44 4.95 7.78 -28.25
CA ASP A 44 5.02 7.18 -29.58
C ASP A 44 3.68 6.61 -30.05
N HIS A 45 2.77 6.27 -29.11
CA HIS A 45 1.39 5.93 -29.42
C HIS A 45 0.66 7.02 -30.22
N TRP A 46 1.00 8.28 -29.98
CA TRP A 46 0.43 9.41 -30.72
C TRP A 46 1.32 9.89 -31.86
N LEU A 47 2.65 9.79 -31.72
CA LEU A 47 3.60 10.38 -32.65
C LEU A 47 4.04 9.44 -33.79
N HIS A 48 3.96 8.12 -33.60
CA HIS A 48 4.30 7.11 -34.62
C HIS A 48 5.67 7.35 -35.28
N VAL A 49 6.69 7.56 -34.46
CA VAL A 49 8.05 7.88 -34.90
C VAL A 49 8.69 6.66 -35.59
N PRO A 50 9.47 6.84 -36.68
CA PRO A 50 10.25 5.77 -37.27
C PRO A 50 11.14 5.06 -36.24
N LYS A 51 11.13 3.73 -36.25
CA LYS A 51 11.76 2.90 -35.20
C LYS A 51 13.24 3.18 -35.01
N ASP A 52 13.98 3.40 -36.09
CA ASP A 52 15.40 3.75 -36.06
C ASP A 52 15.62 5.08 -35.31
N LYS A 53 14.80 6.09 -35.60
CA LYS A 53 14.86 7.40 -34.92
C LYS A 53 14.46 7.29 -33.45
N LEU A 54 13.39 6.55 -33.14
CA LEU A 54 12.94 6.36 -31.77
C LEU A 54 14.01 5.68 -30.90
N VAL A 55 14.72 4.68 -31.43
CA VAL A 55 15.83 4.01 -30.73
C VAL A 55 16.97 5.00 -30.46
N THR A 56 17.36 5.81 -31.44
CA THR A 56 18.38 6.85 -31.24
C THR A 56 17.95 7.86 -30.17
N ILE A 57 16.72 8.37 -30.22
CA ILE A 57 16.21 9.36 -29.26
C ILE A 57 16.19 8.79 -27.84
N LYS A 58 15.69 7.55 -27.67
CA LYS A 58 15.69 6.87 -26.37
C LYS A 58 17.09 6.72 -25.80
N SER A 59 18.05 6.28 -26.63
CA SER A 59 19.44 6.11 -26.23
C SER A 59 20.08 7.43 -25.79
N VAL A 60 19.83 8.52 -26.52
CA VAL A 60 20.31 9.87 -26.18
C VAL A 60 19.74 10.32 -24.84
N VAL A 61 18.42 10.23 -24.65
CA VAL A 61 17.79 10.72 -23.42
C VAL A 61 18.15 9.86 -22.21
N GLU A 62 18.28 8.54 -22.36
CA GLU A 62 18.76 7.67 -21.29
C GLU A 62 20.21 7.98 -20.93
N LYS A 63 21.08 8.21 -21.93
CA LYS A 63 22.47 8.60 -21.69
C LYS A 63 22.57 9.91 -20.92
N LEU A 64 21.86 10.93 -21.37
CA LEU A 64 21.79 12.24 -20.72
C LEU A 64 21.22 12.14 -19.30
N HIS A 65 20.17 11.34 -19.08
CA HIS A 65 19.58 11.18 -17.76
C HIS A 65 20.57 10.58 -16.75
N ASN A 66 21.24 9.50 -17.14
CA ASN A 66 22.21 8.86 -16.24
C ASN A 66 23.43 9.76 -16.02
N ALA A 67 23.91 10.45 -17.06
CA ALA A 67 24.99 11.42 -16.93
C ALA A 67 24.61 12.59 -16.00
N SER A 68 23.38 13.10 -16.10
CA SER A 68 22.93 14.18 -15.21
C SER A 68 22.83 13.75 -13.76
N LEU A 69 22.45 12.50 -13.47
CA LEU A 69 22.46 11.97 -12.11
C LEU A 69 23.87 11.93 -11.50
N LEU A 70 24.89 11.62 -12.30
CA LEU A 70 26.28 11.64 -11.84
C LEU A 70 26.73 13.05 -11.42
N VAL A 71 26.31 14.07 -12.17
CA VAL A 71 26.61 15.48 -11.86
C VAL A 71 25.79 15.96 -10.67
N ASP A 72 24.48 15.70 -10.67
CA ASP A 72 23.53 16.10 -9.62
C ASP A 72 23.94 15.54 -8.25
N ASP A 73 24.28 14.24 -8.15
CA ASP A 73 24.75 13.65 -6.90
C ASP A 73 26.04 14.32 -6.37
N ILE A 74 26.88 14.90 -7.23
CA ILE A 74 28.08 15.65 -6.83
C ILE A 74 27.70 17.07 -6.40
N GLU A 75 26.88 17.75 -7.20
CA GLU A 75 26.46 19.13 -6.93
C GLU A 75 25.66 19.22 -5.63
N ASP A 76 24.89 18.18 -5.30
CA ASP A 76 24.14 18.02 -4.05
C ASP A 76 24.93 17.39 -2.92
N ASN A 77 26.14 16.89 -3.19
CA ASN A 77 26.94 16.14 -2.22
C ASN A 77 26.17 14.94 -1.62
N SER A 78 25.36 14.28 -2.44
CA SER A 78 24.49 13.18 -2.02
C SER A 78 25.31 11.89 -1.82
N PRO A 79 25.35 11.30 -0.62
CA PRO A 79 26.18 10.13 -0.34
C PRO A 79 25.64 8.83 -0.96
N MET A 80 24.33 8.78 -1.25
CA MET A 80 23.61 7.57 -1.64
C MET A 80 22.76 7.79 -2.91
N ARG A 81 22.70 6.73 -3.72
CA ARG A 81 21.84 6.59 -4.90
C ARG A 81 21.27 5.17 -4.92
N ARG A 82 19.94 5.04 -4.96
CA ARG A 82 19.24 3.74 -5.09
C ARG A 82 19.70 2.70 -4.04
N GLY A 83 20.04 3.18 -2.84
CA GLY A 83 20.42 2.34 -1.69
C GLY A 83 21.87 1.85 -1.71
N LYS A 84 22.70 2.43 -2.59
CA LYS A 84 24.14 2.20 -2.67
C LYS A 84 24.88 3.54 -2.66
N PRO A 85 26.20 3.55 -2.37
CA PRO A 85 27.00 4.77 -2.47
C PRO A 85 26.88 5.41 -3.85
N SER A 86 26.81 6.74 -3.90
CA SER A 86 26.83 7.48 -5.18
C SER A 86 28.14 7.22 -5.94
N ALA A 87 28.13 7.35 -7.27
CA ALA A 87 29.30 6.99 -8.09
C ALA A 87 30.58 7.76 -7.68
N HIS A 88 30.45 9.02 -7.26
CA HIS A 88 31.59 9.82 -6.81
C HIS A 88 32.16 9.36 -5.45
N MET A 89 31.37 8.64 -4.64
CA MET A 89 31.84 8.02 -3.40
C MET A 89 32.69 6.77 -3.66
N VAL A 90 32.52 6.14 -4.84
CA VAL A 90 33.26 4.94 -5.25
C VAL A 90 34.48 5.30 -6.11
N HIS A 91 34.30 6.20 -7.07
CA HIS A 91 35.30 6.51 -8.11
C HIS A 91 35.95 7.89 -7.95
N GLY A 92 35.53 8.68 -6.96
CA GLY A 92 35.97 10.04 -6.73
C GLY A 92 35.25 11.06 -7.60
N VAL A 93 35.16 12.29 -7.08
CA VAL A 93 34.55 13.45 -7.76
C VAL A 93 35.20 13.72 -9.13
N PRO A 94 36.55 13.80 -9.28
CA PRO A 94 37.16 14.16 -10.57
C PRO A 94 36.80 13.19 -11.70
N SER A 95 36.89 11.89 -11.43
CA SER A 95 36.57 10.84 -12.41
C SER A 95 35.10 10.87 -12.81
N THR A 96 34.22 11.09 -11.84
CA THR A 96 32.78 11.06 -12.05
C THR A 96 32.29 12.26 -12.86
N ILE A 97 32.79 13.47 -12.58
CA ILE A 97 32.51 14.68 -13.40
C ILE A 97 33.00 14.46 -14.84
N ASN A 98 34.23 13.99 -15.01
CA ASN A 98 34.80 13.77 -16.34
C ASN A 98 33.97 12.76 -17.14
N THR A 99 33.56 11.67 -16.49
CA THR A 99 32.72 10.62 -17.10
C THR A 99 31.35 11.17 -17.52
N ALA A 100 30.71 11.95 -16.66
CA ALA A 100 29.40 12.52 -16.95
C ALA A 100 29.46 13.52 -18.13
N ASN A 101 30.46 14.39 -18.13
CA ASN A 101 30.67 15.35 -19.21
C ASN A 101 30.97 14.66 -20.54
N LEU A 102 31.80 13.61 -20.53
CA LEU A 102 32.04 12.78 -21.72
C LEU A 102 30.73 12.19 -22.26
N CYS A 103 29.88 11.65 -21.39
CA CYS A 103 28.58 11.11 -21.79
C CYS A 103 27.65 12.17 -22.41
N TYR A 104 27.72 13.44 -21.99
CA TYR A 104 26.99 14.52 -22.66
C TYR A 104 27.48 14.75 -24.09
N PHE A 105 28.79 14.75 -24.33
CA PHE A 105 29.34 14.93 -25.67
C PHE A 105 29.12 13.72 -26.56
N ASP A 106 29.17 12.50 -26.03
CA ASP A 106 28.75 11.31 -26.78
C ASP A 106 27.27 11.41 -27.22
N ALA A 107 26.41 11.87 -26.32
CA ALA A 107 24.99 12.03 -26.62
C ALA A 107 24.77 13.08 -27.72
N LEU A 108 25.56 14.16 -27.70
CA LEU A 108 25.60 15.14 -28.78
C LEU A 108 26.07 14.51 -30.09
N GLU A 109 27.18 13.77 -30.08
CA GLU A 109 27.71 13.07 -31.26
C GLU A 109 26.66 12.16 -31.92
N CYS A 110 25.80 11.50 -31.12
CA CYS A 110 24.71 10.67 -31.64
C CYS A 110 23.67 11.44 -32.47
N VAL A 111 23.52 12.75 -32.25
CA VAL A 111 22.52 13.60 -32.94
C VAL A 111 23.13 14.62 -33.91
N MET A 112 24.46 14.76 -33.93
CA MET A 112 25.18 15.79 -34.68
C MET A 112 24.95 15.77 -36.21
N GLU A 113 24.64 14.61 -36.77
CA GLU A 113 24.36 14.47 -38.21
C GLU A 113 23.00 15.08 -38.61
N ASP A 114 22.11 15.30 -37.63
CA ASP A 114 20.81 15.95 -37.84
C ASP A 114 20.81 17.34 -37.21
N ALA A 115 20.82 18.38 -38.06
CA ALA A 115 20.89 19.77 -37.62
C ALA A 115 19.68 20.19 -36.76
N ALA A 116 18.49 19.61 -37.00
CA ALA A 116 17.30 19.93 -36.25
C ALA A 116 17.33 19.28 -34.85
N MET A 117 17.70 17.99 -34.77
CA MET A 117 17.94 17.32 -33.49
C MET A 117 19.04 18.02 -32.69
N THR A 118 20.14 18.41 -33.34
CA THR A 118 21.26 19.12 -32.70
C THR A 118 20.81 20.45 -32.11
N LYS A 119 20.00 21.22 -32.84
CA LYS A 119 19.44 22.48 -32.33
C LYS A 119 18.57 22.25 -31.10
N ILE A 120 17.69 21.26 -31.13
CA ILE A 120 16.85 20.89 -29.97
C ILE A 120 17.71 20.45 -28.80
N PHE A 121 18.71 19.59 -29.03
CA PHE A 121 19.68 19.16 -28.03
C PHE A 121 20.33 20.33 -27.32
N VAL A 122 20.95 21.24 -28.08
CA VAL A 122 21.66 22.39 -27.52
C VAL A 122 20.70 23.29 -26.74
N CYS A 123 19.53 23.60 -27.30
CA CYS A 123 18.53 24.44 -26.64
C CYS A 123 18.08 23.84 -25.30
N GLU A 124 17.68 22.57 -25.27
CA GLU A 124 17.16 21.96 -24.04
C GLU A 124 18.27 21.66 -23.02
N MET A 125 19.49 21.33 -23.46
CA MET A 125 20.63 21.21 -22.55
C MET A 125 20.95 22.55 -21.87
N ILE A 126 20.87 23.67 -22.60
CA ILE A 126 21.02 25.01 -22.01
C ILE A 126 19.91 25.27 -20.98
N GLN A 127 18.66 24.92 -21.28
CA GLN A 127 17.56 25.09 -20.33
C GLN A 127 17.74 24.22 -19.08
N LEU A 128 18.15 22.96 -19.24
CA LEU A 128 18.45 22.07 -18.12
C LEU A 128 19.49 22.67 -17.17
N HIS A 129 20.58 23.21 -17.72
CA HIS A 129 21.61 23.88 -16.93
C HIS A 129 21.14 25.21 -16.32
N ARG A 130 20.21 25.94 -16.96
CA ARG A 130 19.59 27.12 -16.35
C ARG A 130 18.72 26.73 -15.15
N GLY A 131 17.91 25.68 -15.28
CA GLY A 131 17.12 25.14 -14.18
C GLY A 131 17.99 24.73 -13.00
N GLN A 132 18.99 23.87 -13.25
CA GLN A 132 19.96 23.46 -12.23
C GLN A 132 20.68 24.67 -11.62
N GLY A 133 21.13 25.61 -12.47
CA GLY A 133 21.85 26.80 -12.01
C GLY A 133 21.03 27.68 -11.07
N PHE A 134 19.73 27.85 -11.31
CA PHE A 134 18.85 28.61 -10.40
C PHE A 134 18.63 27.89 -9.07
N GLU A 135 18.41 26.58 -9.09
CA GLU A 135 18.28 25.77 -7.87
C GLU A 135 19.55 25.87 -6.99
N LEU A 136 20.74 25.68 -7.60
CA LEU A 136 22.03 25.84 -6.93
C LEU A 136 22.24 27.28 -6.44
N TYR A 137 21.88 28.27 -7.26
CA TYR A 137 22.00 29.69 -6.90
C TYR A 137 21.19 30.04 -5.65
N TRP A 138 19.94 29.58 -5.57
CA TRP A 138 19.10 29.78 -4.39
C TRP A 138 19.66 29.05 -3.17
N ARG A 139 20.08 27.80 -3.34
CA ARG A 139 20.62 26.92 -2.28
C ARG A 139 21.95 27.43 -1.68
N ASP A 140 22.86 27.95 -2.51
CA ASP A 140 24.23 28.26 -2.12
C ASP A 140 24.43 29.71 -1.68
N ASN A 141 23.59 30.65 -2.15
CA ASN A 141 23.74 32.07 -1.82
C ASN A 141 22.85 32.49 -0.65
N GLY A 142 23.42 32.46 0.55
CA GLY A 142 22.74 32.82 1.81
C GLY A 142 22.26 34.28 1.95
N SER A 143 22.45 35.14 0.94
CA SER A 143 21.86 36.49 0.87
C SER A 143 20.57 36.55 0.02
N VAL A 144 20.28 35.50 -0.75
CA VAL A 144 19.15 35.44 -1.68
C VAL A 144 17.88 35.06 -0.92
N ALA A 145 16.76 35.71 -1.29
CA ALA A 145 15.44 35.40 -0.75
C ALA A 145 14.97 34.03 -1.27
N CYS A 146 14.13 33.34 -0.49
CA CYS A 146 13.44 32.14 -0.95
C CYS A 146 12.67 32.45 -2.24
N PRO A 147 12.76 31.60 -3.29
CA PRO A 147 12.06 31.84 -4.55
C PRO A 147 10.54 31.83 -4.36
N SER A 148 9.83 32.52 -5.25
CA SER A 148 8.38 32.40 -5.41
C SER A 148 7.99 31.00 -5.93
N VAL A 149 6.72 30.64 -5.76
CA VAL A 149 6.19 29.38 -6.30
C VAL A 149 6.29 29.37 -7.83
N GLU A 150 6.07 30.52 -8.47
CA GLU A 150 6.18 30.70 -9.91
C GLU A 150 7.62 30.50 -10.39
N GLU A 151 8.60 31.13 -9.74
CA GLU A 151 10.02 30.93 -10.07
C GLU A 151 10.45 29.48 -9.90
N TYR A 152 9.97 28.79 -8.86
CA TYR A 152 10.23 27.36 -8.68
C TYR A 152 9.64 26.53 -9.83
N VAL A 153 8.39 26.77 -10.22
CA VAL A 153 7.75 26.03 -11.32
C VAL A 153 8.51 26.24 -12.64
N ASP A 154 8.97 27.46 -12.91
CA ASP A 154 9.79 27.78 -14.08
C ASP A 154 11.15 27.04 -14.04
N MET A 155 11.79 26.99 -12.88
CA MET A 155 13.04 26.24 -12.68
C MET A 155 12.83 24.75 -12.94
N VAL A 156 11.80 24.14 -12.35
CA VAL A 156 11.48 22.71 -12.48
C VAL A 156 11.15 22.33 -13.92
N SER A 157 10.39 23.18 -14.61
CA SER A 157 10.06 22.99 -16.02
C SER A 157 11.31 22.94 -16.90
N ASN A 158 12.39 23.61 -16.49
CA ASN A 158 13.67 23.60 -17.17
C ASN A 158 14.58 22.42 -16.74
N LYS A 159 14.66 22.10 -15.44
CA LYS A 159 15.50 21.01 -14.90
C LYS A 159 14.93 19.62 -15.24
N THR A 160 13.74 19.32 -14.72
CA THR A 160 13.14 17.97 -14.79
C THR A 160 12.27 17.81 -16.02
N GLY A 161 11.50 18.86 -16.37
CA GLY A 161 10.74 18.92 -17.62
C GLY A 161 11.63 18.98 -18.86
N GLY A 162 12.79 19.64 -18.80
CA GLY A 162 13.66 19.87 -19.95
C GLY A 162 14.15 18.60 -20.63
N LEU A 163 14.54 17.58 -19.87
CA LEU A 163 15.01 16.32 -20.46
C LEU A 163 13.86 15.48 -21.08
N MET A 164 12.66 15.54 -20.52
CA MET A 164 11.48 14.89 -21.10
C MET A 164 11.03 15.63 -22.38
N ARG A 165 11.03 16.97 -22.32
CA ARG A 165 10.71 17.84 -23.44
C ARG A 165 11.71 17.71 -24.58
N LEU A 166 13.00 17.51 -24.29
CA LEU A 166 14.02 17.17 -25.29
C LEU A 166 13.60 15.96 -26.12
N GLY A 167 13.27 14.85 -25.45
CA GLY A 167 12.86 13.62 -26.11
C GLY A 167 11.61 13.82 -26.98
N VAL A 168 10.58 14.47 -26.43
CA VAL A 168 9.32 14.69 -27.16
C VAL A 168 9.49 15.65 -28.33
N LYS A 169 10.25 16.74 -28.19
CA LYS A 169 10.55 17.65 -29.31
C LYS A 169 11.34 16.95 -30.42
N MET A 170 12.29 16.08 -30.07
CA MET A 170 13.00 15.26 -31.05
C MET A 170 12.07 14.26 -31.74
N MET A 171 11.12 13.64 -31.01
CA MET A 171 10.12 12.75 -31.59
C MET A 171 9.17 13.51 -32.55
N GLN A 172 8.77 14.73 -32.19
CA GLN A 172 7.93 15.60 -33.03
C GLN A 172 8.60 16.05 -34.33
N LEU A 173 9.92 15.89 -34.51
CA LEU A 173 10.58 16.14 -35.80
C LEU A 173 10.25 15.09 -36.86
N TYR A 174 9.84 13.88 -36.45
CA TYR A 174 9.66 12.73 -37.34
C TYR A 174 8.24 12.17 -37.29
N THR A 175 7.29 12.93 -36.75
CA THR A 175 5.87 12.58 -36.78
C THR A 175 5.18 13.24 -37.98
N GLU A 176 4.11 12.63 -38.47
CA GLU A 176 3.18 13.26 -39.41
C GLU A 176 2.03 13.98 -38.68
N THR A 177 1.96 13.88 -37.34
CA THR A 177 0.88 14.47 -36.54
C THR A 177 1.20 15.91 -36.12
N ASN A 178 0.22 16.81 -36.22
CA ASN A 178 0.35 18.19 -35.74
C ASN A 178 0.03 18.34 -34.24
N LYS A 179 0.16 17.27 -33.44
CA LYS A 179 -0.13 17.33 -32.01
C LYS A 179 1.02 18.03 -31.29
N ASP A 180 0.71 19.11 -30.58
CA ASP A 180 1.65 19.72 -29.65
C ASP A 180 1.57 19.02 -28.29
N LEU A 181 2.61 18.24 -27.97
CA LEU A 181 2.70 17.50 -26.71
C LEU A 181 3.51 18.24 -25.65
N VAL A 182 4.13 19.38 -25.99
CA VAL A 182 4.98 20.14 -25.06
C VAL A 182 4.22 20.58 -23.79
N PRO A 183 2.99 21.13 -23.87
CA PRO A 183 2.24 21.53 -22.67
C PRO A 183 1.99 20.37 -21.69
N LEU A 184 1.65 19.19 -22.22
CA LEU A 184 1.43 18.00 -21.41
C LEU A 184 2.74 17.50 -20.76
N VAL A 185 3.84 17.51 -21.50
CA VAL A 185 5.15 17.10 -20.99
C VAL A 185 5.64 18.04 -19.89
N ASP A 186 5.43 19.34 -20.05
CA ASP A 186 5.80 20.33 -19.04
C ASP A 186 4.97 20.12 -17.75
N LEU A 187 3.65 19.88 -17.87
CA LEU A 187 2.80 19.51 -16.72
C LEU A 187 3.27 18.23 -16.02
N ILE A 188 3.60 17.19 -16.78
CA ILE A 188 4.13 15.93 -16.24
C ILE A 188 5.47 16.16 -15.54
N GLY A 189 6.34 17.02 -16.09
CA GLY A 189 7.63 17.38 -15.49
C GLY A 189 7.48 18.06 -14.14
N VAL A 190 6.58 19.06 -14.06
CA VAL A 190 6.24 19.76 -12.81
C VAL A 190 5.64 18.81 -11.78
N HIS A 191 4.66 18.00 -12.20
CA HIS A 191 4.05 16.96 -11.35
C HIS A 191 5.09 15.99 -10.79
N PHE A 192 6.00 15.49 -11.65
CA PHE A 192 7.03 14.54 -11.25
C PHE A 192 7.97 15.10 -10.19
N GLN A 193 8.39 16.36 -10.33
CA GLN A 193 9.30 16.99 -9.38
C GLN A 193 8.61 17.34 -8.06
N ILE A 194 7.43 17.96 -8.08
CA ILE A 194 6.69 18.30 -6.85
C ILE A 194 6.38 17.02 -6.05
N ARG A 195 6.10 15.91 -6.75
CA ARG A 195 5.94 14.60 -6.13
C ARG A 195 7.25 14.08 -5.53
N ASP A 196 8.40 14.21 -6.19
CA ASP A 196 9.70 13.79 -5.61
C ASP A 196 10.06 14.62 -4.37
N ASP A 197 9.87 15.93 -4.43
CA ASP A 197 10.05 16.87 -3.31
C ASP A 197 9.14 16.51 -2.12
N TYR A 198 7.87 16.23 -2.40
CA TYR A 198 6.94 15.75 -1.40
C TYR A 198 7.43 14.43 -0.79
N LEU A 199 7.79 13.44 -1.61
CA LEU A 199 8.24 12.14 -1.11
C LEU A 199 9.54 12.22 -0.33
N ASN A 200 10.49 13.10 -0.69
CA ASN A 200 11.73 13.29 0.07
C ASN A 200 11.47 13.71 1.52
N LEU A 201 10.47 14.58 1.72
CA LEU A 201 10.10 15.09 3.04
C LEU A 201 9.02 14.25 3.73
N ALA A 202 8.08 13.68 3.00
CA ALA A 202 6.94 12.91 3.54
C ALA A 202 7.31 11.46 3.90
N SER A 203 8.28 10.86 3.19
CA SER A 203 8.81 9.51 3.49
C SER A 203 9.47 9.40 4.89
N THR A 204 9.59 10.51 5.60
CA THR A 204 10.26 10.61 6.90
C THR A 204 9.42 10.13 8.09
N LYS A 205 8.16 9.75 7.89
CA LYS A 205 7.43 8.98 8.91
C LYS A 205 7.83 7.50 8.97
N ALA A 206 8.46 6.96 7.91
CA ALA A 206 8.93 5.58 7.84
C ALA A 206 10.33 5.35 8.47
N TYR A 207 11.13 6.41 8.65
CA TYR A 207 12.53 6.31 9.13
C TYR A 207 12.67 5.70 10.54
N LYS A 208 11.60 5.66 11.34
CA LYS A 208 11.67 5.13 12.71
C LYS A 208 11.31 3.64 12.87
N MET A 209 10.85 2.91 11.84
CA MET A 209 10.36 1.53 12.09
C MET A 209 10.76 0.41 11.16
N THR A 210 11.29 0.59 9.95
CA THR A 210 11.79 -0.57 9.16
C THR A 210 12.66 -0.12 7.99
N SER A 211 13.82 -0.76 7.84
CA SER A 211 14.77 -0.56 6.75
C SER A 211 14.33 -1.29 5.46
N SER A 212 13.30 -0.80 4.75
CA SER A 212 13.14 -1.14 3.33
C SER A 212 12.20 -0.24 2.48
N CYS A 213 12.12 1.07 2.69
CA CYS A 213 11.44 1.94 1.70
C CYS A 213 12.12 3.32 1.61
N TYR A 214 12.03 3.94 0.43
CA TYR A 214 12.59 5.22 -0.09
C TYR A 214 13.77 5.91 0.64
N THR A 215 13.71 6.10 1.96
CA THR A 215 14.78 6.65 2.81
C THR A 215 16.05 5.79 2.84
N ASP A 216 15.95 4.46 2.66
CA ASP A 216 17.15 3.62 2.51
C ASP A 216 17.88 3.90 1.19
N ALA A 217 17.19 4.50 0.21
CA ALA A 217 17.75 4.78 -1.10
C ALA A 217 18.46 6.14 -1.23
N LYS A 218 18.06 7.15 -0.43
CA LYS A 218 18.60 8.52 -0.44
C LYS A 218 19.07 9.01 0.95
N GLY A 219 18.31 8.78 2.02
CA GLY A 219 18.60 9.23 3.40
C GLY A 219 17.37 9.90 4.05
N PHE A 220 17.47 10.40 5.29
CA PHE A 220 16.34 11.03 6.03
C PHE A 220 16.26 12.53 5.73
N CYS A 221 15.17 13.01 5.11
CA CYS A 221 15.01 14.42 4.70
C CYS A 221 16.29 14.97 4.00
N GLU A 222 16.81 14.27 2.99
CA GLU A 222 18.07 14.70 2.37
C GLU A 222 17.95 16.08 1.71
N ASP A 223 16.78 16.47 1.22
CA ASP A 223 16.58 17.82 0.68
C ASP A 223 16.92 18.91 1.72
N LEU A 224 16.72 18.62 3.02
CA LEU A 224 17.12 19.52 4.10
C LEU A 224 18.63 19.54 4.33
N SER A 225 19.31 18.40 4.21
CA SER A 225 20.79 18.32 4.26
C SER A 225 21.44 19.01 3.08
N GLU A 226 20.83 18.92 1.91
CA GLU A 226 21.26 19.58 0.70
C GLU A 226 20.98 21.10 0.78
N GLY A 227 20.03 21.52 1.62
CA GLY A 227 19.62 22.91 1.79
C GLY A 227 18.68 23.40 0.68
N LYS A 228 18.01 22.47 0.00
CA LYS A 228 17.15 22.73 -1.16
C LYS A 228 15.88 23.46 -0.77
N PHE A 229 15.48 24.39 -1.64
CA PHE A 229 14.16 25.02 -1.61
C PHE A 229 13.16 24.16 -2.37
N SER A 230 12.77 23.02 -1.79
CA SER A 230 11.74 22.15 -2.35
C SER A 230 10.34 22.76 -2.25
N TYR A 231 9.37 22.27 -3.03
CA TYR A 231 8.02 22.84 -3.08
C TYR A 231 7.36 23.02 -1.70
N PRO A 232 7.36 22.01 -0.80
CA PRO A 232 6.76 22.15 0.53
C PRO A 232 7.52 23.16 1.40
N VAL A 233 8.84 23.26 1.22
CA VAL A 233 9.70 24.19 1.95
C VAL A 233 9.40 25.63 1.54
N ILE A 234 9.29 25.91 0.24
CA ILE A 234 8.95 27.23 -0.29
C ILE A 234 7.59 27.68 0.24
N HIS A 235 6.58 26.82 0.11
CA HIS A 235 5.24 27.12 0.62
C HIS A 235 5.26 27.41 2.12
N SER A 236 6.03 26.63 2.90
CA SER A 236 6.17 26.81 4.34
C SER A 236 6.75 28.17 4.70
N ILE A 237 7.87 28.54 4.05
CA ILE A 237 8.55 29.82 4.27
C ILE A 237 7.63 31.01 3.97
N GLN A 238 6.77 30.89 2.96
CA GLN A 238 5.88 31.97 2.52
C GLN A 238 4.61 32.11 3.37
N ASN A 239 4.09 31.04 3.97
CA ASN A 239 2.78 31.04 4.65
C ASN A 239 2.83 31.19 6.17
N LEU A 240 3.89 30.72 6.82
CA LEU A 240 4.11 30.92 8.26
C LEU A 240 5.55 31.37 8.46
N ALA A 241 5.71 32.55 9.05
CA ALA A 241 6.99 33.23 9.17
C ALA A 241 8.15 32.29 9.58
N GLY A 242 9.29 32.37 8.89
CA GLY A 242 10.47 31.64 9.34
C GLY A 242 11.80 32.01 8.68
N HIS A 243 12.45 33.09 9.16
CA HIS A 243 13.92 33.17 9.11
C HIS A 243 14.57 31.92 9.71
N GLU A 244 13.89 31.24 10.64
CA GLU A 244 14.36 29.99 11.25
C GLU A 244 14.48 28.83 10.25
N LEU A 245 13.45 28.54 9.44
CA LEU A 245 13.53 27.45 8.45
C LEU A 245 14.61 27.74 7.39
N ILE A 246 14.72 29.00 6.95
CA ILE A 246 15.80 29.44 6.06
C ILE A 246 17.18 29.24 6.72
N ASN A 247 17.33 29.59 7.99
CA ASN A 247 18.59 29.39 8.72
C ASN A 247 18.94 27.92 8.90
N ILE A 248 17.95 27.06 9.15
CA ILE A 248 18.14 25.60 9.23
C ILE A 248 18.62 25.07 7.88
N LEU A 249 17.95 25.42 6.77
CA LEU A 249 18.38 24.99 5.43
C LEU A 249 19.80 25.46 5.08
N ARG A 250 20.13 26.71 5.41
CA ARG A 250 21.49 27.26 5.20
C ARG A 250 22.55 26.54 6.02
N ALA A 251 22.19 26.02 7.19
CA ALA A 251 23.09 25.25 8.04
C ALA A 251 23.37 23.83 7.49
N ARG A 252 22.61 23.37 6.48
CA ARG A 252 22.76 22.04 5.85
C ARG A 252 22.85 20.91 6.88
N PRO A 253 21.83 20.76 7.73
CA PRO A 253 21.89 19.87 8.87
C PRO A 253 22.09 18.44 8.42
N THR A 254 23.04 17.75 9.05
CA THR A 254 23.19 16.29 8.93
C THR A 254 22.58 15.57 10.13
N ASP A 255 22.36 16.29 11.23
CA ASP A 255 21.76 15.74 12.44
C ASP A 255 20.24 15.67 12.37
N ILE A 256 19.69 14.60 12.95
CA ILE A 256 18.25 14.34 12.99
C ILE A 256 17.46 15.44 13.73
N PRO A 257 17.91 15.98 14.89
CA PRO A 257 17.19 17.04 15.59
C PRO A 257 16.93 18.29 14.75
N ALA A 258 17.93 18.81 14.04
CA ALA A 258 17.76 19.98 13.19
C ALA A 258 16.81 19.70 12.01
N LYS A 259 16.92 18.52 11.40
CA LYS A 259 15.97 18.06 10.36
C LYS A 259 14.54 17.95 10.89
N GLN A 260 14.36 17.40 12.09
CA GLN A 260 13.05 17.29 12.74
C GLN A 260 12.44 18.67 13.03
N ARG A 261 13.25 19.63 13.49
CA ARG A 261 12.79 21.01 13.73
C ARG A 261 12.28 21.67 12.44
N ALA A 262 12.99 21.50 11.32
CA ALA A 262 12.52 21.98 10.03
C ALA A 262 11.20 21.31 9.61
N MET A 263 11.06 20.01 9.83
CA MET A 263 9.80 19.30 9.58
C MET A 263 8.65 19.79 10.46
N ASP A 264 8.89 20.13 11.73
CA ASP A 264 7.86 20.69 12.61
C ASP A 264 7.34 22.04 12.07
N LEU A 265 8.22 22.88 11.52
CA LEU A 265 7.84 24.14 10.87
C LEU A 265 7.03 23.90 9.58
N ILE A 266 7.44 22.97 8.74
CA ILE A 266 6.75 22.57 7.50
C ILE A 266 5.35 21.98 7.79
N ASN A 267 5.23 21.21 8.87
CA ASN A 267 3.95 20.65 9.31
C ASN A 267 3.04 21.72 9.93
N ALA A 268 3.59 22.62 10.74
CA ALA A 268 2.82 23.72 11.32
C ALA A 268 2.18 24.62 10.25
N SER A 269 2.85 24.75 9.09
CA SER A 269 2.34 25.47 7.92
C SER A 269 1.43 24.69 7.00
N LYS A 270 1.13 23.43 7.35
CA LYS A 270 0.32 22.52 6.52
C LYS A 270 0.84 22.43 5.08
N SER A 271 2.15 22.57 4.90
CA SER A 271 2.73 22.67 3.57
C SER A 271 2.78 21.33 2.85
N LEU A 272 2.86 20.23 3.58
CA LEU A 272 2.70 18.89 3.00
C LEU A 272 1.26 18.67 2.49
N ASP A 273 0.26 18.98 3.31
CA ASP A 273 -1.16 18.88 2.91
C ASP A 273 -1.48 19.78 1.70
N TYR A 274 -0.92 21.00 1.68
CA TYR A 274 -1.05 21.88 0.52
C TYR A 274 -0.39 21.29 -0.73
N THR A 275 0.83 20.75 -0.59
CA THR A 275 1.55 20.12 -1.70
C THR A 275 0.78 18.92 -2.26
N GLU A 276 0.15 18.11 -1.41
CA GLU A 276 -0.78 17.03 -1.82
C GLU A 276 -1.93 17.57 -2.68
N SER A 277 -2.60 18.64 -2.23
CA SER A 277 -3.68 19.25 -3.03
C SER A 277 -3.20 19.80 -4.39
N VAL A 278 -1.95 20.25 -4.48
CA VAL A 278 -1.32 20.70 -5.73
C VAL A 278 -1.03 19.51 -6.65
N ILE A 279 -0.54 18.39 -6.11
CA ILE A 279 -0.34 17.14 -6.86
C ILE A 279 -1.68 16.67 -7.46
N ASP A 280 -2.76 16.65 -6.67
CA ASP A 280 -4.10 16.28 -7.14
C ASP A 280 -4.61 17.22 -8.25
N SER A 281 -4.37 18.53 -8.10
CA SER A 281 -4.71 19.53 -9.11
C SER A 281 -3.94 19.33 -10.41
N LEU A 282 -2.64 19.00 -10.32
CA LEU A 282 -1.82 18.68 -11.49
C LEU A 282 -2.27 17.40 -12.18
N ASP A 283 -2.64 16.37 -11.41
CA ASP A 283 -3.19 15.13 -11.92
C ASP A 283 -4.51 15.33 -12.69
N ALA A 284 -5.38 16.22 -12.20
CA ALA A 284 -6.60 16.62 -12.89
C ALA A 284 -6.29 17.36 -14.21
N LYS A 285 -5.35 18.31 -14.20
CA LYS A 285 -4.91 19.04 -15.41
C LYS A 285 -4.27 18.12 -16.44
N ILE A 286 -3.42 17.19 -16.01
CA ILE A 286 -2.81 16.18 -16.90
C ILE A 286 -3.90 15.33 -17.55
N SER A 287 -4.89 14.88 -16.76
CA SER A 287 -6.03 14.12 -17.28
C SER A 287 -6.85 14.92 -18.30
N GLU A 288 -7.07 16.21 -18.04
CA GLU A 288 -7.75 17.11 -18.98
C GLU A 288 -6.97 17.26 -20.30
N GLU A 289 -5.66 17.54 -20.24
CA GLU A 289 -4.82 17.66 -21.43
C GLU A 289 -4.73 16.35 -22.21
N MET A 290 -4.64 15.20 -21.52
CA MET A 290 -4.69 13.89 -22.17
C MET A 290 -6.02 13.68 -22.90
N SER A 291 -7.15 14.10 -22.32
CA SER A 291 -8.46 13.97 -22.96
C SER A 291 -8.57 14.77 -24.27
N LYS A 292 -7.89 15.92 -24.37
CA LYS A 292 -7.82 16.75 -25.59
C LYS A 292 -7.01 16.09 -26.71
N LEU A 293 -5.99 15.30 -26.35
CA LEU A 293 -5.06 14.67 -27.29
C LEU A 293 -5.53 13.29 -27.78
N GLY A 294 -6.54 12.71 -27.12
CA GLY A 294 -7.13 11.41 -27.43
C GLY A 294 -6.63 10.28 -26.51
N PRO A 295 -7.18 9.07 -26.61
CA PRO A 295 -6.83 7.97 -25.70
C PRO A 295 -5.36 7.59 -25.81
N ASN A 296 -4.74 7.24 -24.68
CA ASN A 296 -3.37 6.74 -24.62
C ASN A 296 -3.19 5.79 -23.43
N PRO A 297 -3.48 4.49 -23.63
CA PRO A 297 -3.43 3.50 -22.56
C PRO A 297 -2.04 3.36 -21.93
N GLY A 298 -0.98 3.61 -22.71
CA GLY A 298 0.39 3.59 -22.22
C GLY A 298 0.65 4.71 -21.22
N LEU A 299 0.23 5.93 -21.55
CA LEU A 299 0.41 7.09 -20.69
C LEU A 299 -0.49 7.01 -19.45
N GLU A 300 -1.74 6.57 -19.62
CA GLU A 300 -2.68 6.31 -18.50
C GLU A 300 -2.07 5.33 -17.49
N LYS A 301 -1.43 4.27 -17.97
CA LYS A 301 -0.76 3.29 -17.11
C LYS A 301 0.44 3.89 -16.37
N VAL A 302 1.22 4.74 -17.03
CA VAL A 302 2.36 5.42 -16.38
C VAL A 302 1.86 6.38 -15.29
N MET A 303 0.82 7.17 -15.58
CA MET A 303 0.23 8.09 -14.60
C MET A 303 -0.41 7.34 -13.43
N ALA A 304 -1.12 6.24 -13.68
CA ALA A 304 -1.67 5.37 -12.64
C ALA A 304 -0.56 4.79 -11.75
N MET A 305 0.56 4.33 -12.33
CA MET A 305 1.71 3.83 -11.57
C MET A 305 2.32 4.92 -10.66
N LEU A 306 2.44 6.15 -11.14
CA LEU A 306 2.96 7.27 -10.33
C LEU A 306 2.01 7.62 -9.18
N ARG A 307 0.69 7.52 -9.41
CA ARG A 307 -0.35 7.71 -8.40
C ARG A 307 -0.37 6.58 -7.37
N GLU A 308 -0.26 5.32 -7.78
CA GLU A 308 -0.20 4.17 -6.88
C GLU A 308 1.02 4.23 -5.97
N GLU A 309 2.19 4.60 -6.50
CA GLU A 309 3.40 4.77 -5.71
C GLU A 309 3.27 5.96 -4.73
N TYR A 310 2.60 7.04 -5.14
CA TYR A 310 2.28 8.16 -4.25
C TYR A 310 1.33 7.74 -3.11
N LEU A 311 0.25 7.02 -3.43
CA LEU A 311 -0.72 6.53 -2.44
C LEU A 311 -0.09 5.51 -1.48
N ALA A 312 0.81 4.65 -1.96
CA ALA A 312 1.53 3.69 -1.13
C ALA A 312 2.41 4.39 -0.07
N GLU A 313 3.09 5.48 -0.42
CA GLU A 313 3.90 6.28 0.51
C GLU A 313 3.05 7.21 1.39
N MET A 314 1.93 7.71 0.88
CA MET A 314 0.96 8.45 1.70
C MET A 314 0.43 7.58 2.85
N LEU A 315 0.21 6.29 2.59
CA LEU A 315 -0.21 5.30 3.59
C LEU A 315 0.88 5.00 4.64
N THR A 316 2.18 5.14 4.31
CA THR A 316 3.30 5.04 5.27
C THR A 316 3.49 6.36 6.03
N SER A 317 3.09 7.50 5.46
CA SER A 317 3.24 8.84 6.00
C SER A 317 2.11 9.37 6.89
N PHE A 318 1.37 8.53 7.63
CA PHE A 318 0.36 8.98 8.62
C PHE A 318 0.76 8.84 10.11
N ASP A 319 1.95 8.32 10.43
CA ASP A 319 2.41 7.94 11.79
C ASP A 319 2.65 9.06 12.85
N THR A 320 2.62 10.39 12.57
CA THR A 320 3.13 11.40 13.56
C THR A 320 2.38 12.74 13.74
N ILE A 321 1.08 12.86 13.46
CA ILE A 321 0.29 14.02 13.95
C ILE A 321 -0.64 13.55 15.05
N SER A 322 -0.18 13.55 16.31
CA SER A 322 -1.05 13.52 17.51
C SER A 322 -0.28 13.79 18.82
N THR A 323 0.35 14.95 18.96
CA THR A 323 0.58 15.57 20.27
C THR A 323 0.63 17.09 20.09
N ASN A 324 -0.55 17.71 20.07
CA ASN A 324 -0.86 19.08 20.48
C ASN A 324 -2.16 19.53 19.79
N ASN A 325 -3.29 19.12 20.35
CA ASN A 325 -4.57 19.78 20.08
C ASN A 325 -4.87 20.70 21.26
N SER A 326 -4.76 22.01 21.04
CA SER A 326 -5.58 22.99 21.73
C SER A 326 -6.49 23.68 20.71
N ASN A 327 -7.79 23.47 20.95
CA ASN A 327 -8.92 24.33 20.57
C ASN A 327 -9.27 24.46 19.09
N ILE A 328 -9.88 23.40 18.55
CA ILE A 328 -11.03 23.54 17.64
C ILE A 328 -12.20 22.85 18.31
N THR A 329 -13.20 23.62 18.76
CA THR A 329 -14.46 23.10 19.28
C THR A 329 -15.30 22.54 18.12
N MET A 330 -15.09 21.26 17.79
CA MET A 330 -16.04 20.43 17.05
C MET A 330 -17.08 19.85 18.03
N GLY A 331 -18.33 19.67 17.59
CA GLY A 331 -19.36 18.95 18.36
C GLY A 331 -18.86 17.59 18.86
N SER A 332 -19.34 17.14 20.02
CA SER A 332 -18.89 15.90 20.65
C SER A 332 -19.16 14.69 19.75
N LYS A 333 -18.12 13.96 19.35
CA LYS A 333 -18.23 12.68 18.61
C LYS A 333 -19.05 11.65 19.41
N PRO A 334 -19.79 10.74 18.75
CA PRO A 334 -20.74 9.85 19.41
C PRO A 334 -20.07 8.83 20.34
N ARG A 335 -20.77 8.48 21.42
CA ARG A 335 -20.39 7.39 22.33
C ARG A 335 -20.97 6.07 21.81
N VAL A 336 -20.10 5.09 21.60
CA VAL A 336 -20.45 3.82 20.95
C VAL A 336 -20.27 2.64 21.90
N ARG A 337 -21.27 1.77 21.99
CA ARG A 337 -21.15 0.46 22.66
C ARG A 337 -21.14 -0.65 21.63
N ILE A 338 -20.20 -1.58 21.74
CA ILE A 338 -20.02 -2.68 20.79
C ILE A 338 -20.24 -3.99 21.55
N LEU A 339 -21.15 -4.84 21.08
CA LEU A 339 -21.41 -6.15 21.68
C LEU A 339 -20.57 -7.24 21.01
N GLY A 340 -19.71 -7.89 21.78
CA GLY A 340 -18.87 -9.02 21.35
C GLY A 340 -17.43 -8.61 21.04
N ALA A 341 -16.47 -9.35 21.61
CA ALA A 341 -15.04 -9.12 21.43
C ALA A 341 -14.36 -10.10 20.45
N GLY A 342 -15.11 -10.64 19.47
CA GLY A 342 -14.55 -11.43 18.37
C GLY A 342 -13.87 -10.54 17.32
N VAL A 343 -13.39 -11.15 16.23
CA VAL A 343 -12.69 -10.40 15.15
C VAL A 343 -13.54 -9.23 14.63
N SER A 344 -14.85 -9.42 14.41
CA SER A 344 -15.75 -8.35 13.96
C SER A 344 -15.81 -7.18 14.95
N GLY A 345 -16.11 -7.44 16.23
CA GLY A 345 -16.26 -6.39 17.24
C GLY A 345 -14.97 -5.67 17.57
N LEU A 346 -13.84 -6.39 17.62
CA LEU A 346 -12.53 -5.77 17.83
C LEU A 346 -12.13 -4.90 16.64
N THR A 347 -12.29 -5.37 15.40
CA THR A 347 -11.96 -4.58 14.21
C THR A 347 -12.83 -3.32 14.10
N VAL A 348 -14.14 -3.41 14.37
CA VAL A 348 -15.02 -2.24 14.48
C VAL A 348 -14.55 -1.28 15.56
N GLY A 349 -14.23 -1.80 16.75
CA GLY A 349 -13.76 -0.99 17.87
C GLY A 349 -12.48 -0.21 17.54
N VAL A 350 -11.53 -0.86 16.87
CA VAL A 350 -10.29 -0.23 16.40
C VAL A 350 -10.61 0.93 15.45
N LEU A 351 -11.43 0.70 14.41
CA LEU A 351 -11.74 1.75 13.44
C LEU A 351 -12.56 2.91 14.02
N LEU A 352 -13.48 2.65 14.94
CA LEU A 352 -14.27 3.72 15.55
C LEU A 352 -13.46 4.55 16.55
N GLN A 353 -12.61 3.93 17.37
CA GLN A 353 -11.73 4.70 18.25
C GLN A 353 -10.69 5.50 17.48
N ALA A 354 -10.19 4.94 16.38
CA ALA A 354 -9.30 5.64 15.46
C ALA A 354 -9.92 6.94 14.94
N GLN A 355 -11.22 6.93 14.72
CA GLN A 355 -11.98 8.11 14.33
C GLN A 355 -12.31 9.05 15.49
N GLY A 356 -11.85 8.76 16.71
CA GLY A 356 -12.07 9.58 17.91
C GLY A 356 -13.44 9.39 18.56
N CYS A 357 -14.18 8.32 18.21
CA CYS A 357 -15.40 7.95 18.92
C CYS A 357 -15.05 7.32 20.28
N SER A 358 -15.78 7.67 21.34
CA SER A 358 -15.59 7.00 22.62
C SER A 358 -16.27 5.63 22.59
N THR A 359 -15.50 4.55 22.55
CA THR A 359 -16.07 3.19 22.43
C THR A 359 -15.91 2.34 23.68
N THR A 360 -16.91 1.50 23.95
CA THR A 360 -16.84 0.41 24.93
C THR A 360 -17.27 -0.91 24.29
N ILE A 361 -16.37 -1.90 24.25
CA ILE A 361 -16.70 -3.29 23.88
C ILE A 361 -17.20 -4.00 25.13
N ILE A 362 -18.34 -4.67 25.03
CA ILE A 362 -18.93 -5.49 26.10
C ILE A 362 -18.94 -6.93 25.60
N SER A 363 -18.35 -7.84 26.36
CA SER A 363 -18.25 -9.25 25.97
C SER A 363 -18.24 -10.16 27.18
N LYS A 364 -18.99 -11.27 27.08
CA LYS A 364 -18.93 -12.37 28.05
C LYS A 364 -17.62 -13.14 27.94
N SER A 365 -17.02 -13.19 26.75
CA SER A 365 -15.78 -13.92 26.51
C SER A 365 -14.60 -12.98 26.37
N SER A 366 -13.45 -13.38 26.91
CA SER A 366 -12.22 -12.59 26.83
C SER A 366 -11.39 -12.99 25.59
N PRO A 367 -10.93 -12.02 24.77
CA PRO A 367 -9.97 -12.28 23.69
C PRO A 367 -8.58 -12.69 24.21
N LEU A 368 -8.37 -12.78 25.53
CA LEU A 368 -7.17 -13.33 26.16
C LEU A 368 -7.35 -14.77 26.67
N ALA A 369 -8.58 -15.27 26.77
CA ALA A 369 -8.92 -16.59 27.31
C ALA A 369 -9.75 -17.39 26.30
N PHE A 370 -9.06 -18.08 25.38
CA PHE A 370 -9.63 -18.65 24.16
C PHE A 370 -10.53 -19.88 24.36
N ASP A 371 -10.41 -20.58 25.49
CA ASP A 371 -11.02 -21.90 25.69
C ASP A 371 -12.22 -21.90 26.67
N ALA A 372 -12.60 -20.74 27.22
CA ALA A 372 -13.61 -20.68 28.29
C ALA A 372 -15.06 -20.75 27.79
N ASP A 373 -15.35 -20.33 26.56
CA ASP A 373 -16.71 -20.31 26.01
C ASP A 373 -16.78 -21.00 24.63
N PRO A 374 -17.55 -22.09 24.49
CA PRO A 374 -17.70 -22.77 23.21
C PRO A 374 -18.38 -21.90 22.14
N LEU A 375 -19.24 -20.96 22.54
CA LEU A 375 -19.94 -20.03 21.64
C LEU A 375 -19.05 -18.84 21.22
N TYR A 376 -17.88 -18.68 21.82
CA TYR A 376 -16.87 -17.73 21.34
C TYR A 376 -16.18 -18.33 20.11
N THR A 377 -16.64 -17.93 18.93
CA THR A 377 -16.31 -18.57 17.65
C THR A 377 -14.97 -18.14 17.06
N SER A 378 -14.57 -16.88 17.26
CA SER A 378 -13.37 -16.30 16.65
C SER A 378 -12.08 -17.08 16.93
N PRO A 379 -11.78 -17.51 18.18
CA PRO A 379 -10.54 -18.24 18.50
C PRO A 379 -10.37 -19.60 17.80
N LYS A 380 -11.45 -20.15 17.24
CA LYS A 380 -11.50 -21.49 16.64
C LYS A 380 -11.36 -21.47 15.12
N ALA A 381 -11.13 -20.29 14.53
CA ALA A 381 -11.07 -20.12 13.08
C ALA A 381 -9.79 -20.67 12.44
N GLY A 382 -9.91 -21.06 11.17
CA GLY A 382 -8.77 -21.38 10.30
C GLY A 382 -7.94 -20.14 9.92
N ALA A 383 -8.66 -19.05 9.63
CA ALA A 383 -8.14 -17.69 9.41
C ALA A 383 -7.00 -17.56 8.40
N ASN A 384 -7.28 -17.87 7.14
CA ASN A 384 -6.53 -17.35 5.99
C ASN A 384 -7.40 -16.35 5.22
N TRP A 385 -6.78 -15.54 4.36
CA TRP A 385 -7.55 -14.78 3.38
C TRP A 385 -7.74 -15.62 2.10
N ARG A 386 -8.99 -15.97 1.81
CA ARG A 386 -9.41 -16.61 0.56
C ARG A 386 -10.90 -16.35 0.38
N SER A 387 -11.27 -15.51 -0.59
CA SER A 387 -12.68 -15.16 -0.81
C SER A 387 -13.56 -16.38 -1.15
N PHE A 388 -14.69 -16.52 -0.47
CA PHE A 388 -15.77 -17.46 -0.83
C PHE A 388 -16.85 -16.83 -1.73
N VAL A 389 -16.73 -15.54 -2.02
CA VAL A 389 -17.70 -14.77 -2.79
C VAL A 389 -17.65 -15.16 -4.26
N GLU A 390 -18.81 -15.28 -4.90
CA GLU A 390 -18.91 -15.58 -6.34
C GLU A 390 -18.56 -14.34 -7.19
N ASN A 391 -18.23 -14.58 -8.45
CA ASN A 391 -18.05 -13.50 -9.40
C ASN A 391 -19.41 -12.78 -9.61
N GLY A 392 -19.44 -11.46 -9.43
CA GLY A 392 -20.63 -10.62 -9.65
C GLY A 392 -21.26 -10.05 -8.38
N ASP A 393 -20.89 -10.52 -7.19
CA ASP A 393 -21.38 -9.93 -5.92
C ASP A 393 -20.48 -8.78 -5.46
N GLU A 394 -20.64 -7.62 -6.09
CA GLU A 394 -19.78 -6.46 -5.89
C GLU A 394 -19.66 -6.03 -4.43
N ARG A 395 -20.74 -6.15 -3.64
CA ARG A 395 -20.78 -5.75 -2.24
C ARG A 395 -19.87 -6.63 -1.38
N LEU A 396 -20.03 -7.95 -1.45
CA LEU A 396 -19.19 -8.85 -0.66
C LEU A 396 -17.75 -8.89 -1.18
N GLN A 397 -17.56 -8.72 -2.49
CA GLN A 397 -16.22 -8.55 -3.08
C GLN A 397 -15.51 -7.31 -2.54
N ALA A 398 -16.21 -6.18 -2.41
CA ALA A 398 -15.64 -4.96 -1.85
C ALA A 398 -15.17 -5.18 -0.41
N TYR A 399 -15.94 -5.89 0.42
CA TYR A 399 -15.52 -6.20 1.79
C TYR A 399 -14.27 -7.06 1.85
N ASP A 400 -14.22 -8.09 1.02
CA ASP A 400 -13.09 -9.01 0.96
C ASP A 400 -11.82 -8.33 0.44
N GLU A 401 -11.93 -7.52 -0.63
CA GLU A 401 -10.80 -6.76 -1.19
C GLU A 401 -10.28 -5.75 -0.18
N ALA A 402 -11.19 -5.05 0.51
CA ALA A 402 -10.83 -4.12 1.56
C ALA A 402 -10.01 -4.79 2.65
N ALA A 403 -10.51 -5.93 3.14
CA ALA A 403 -9.83 -6.70 4.16
C ALA A 403 -8.52 -7.33 3.69
N PHE A 404 -8.41 -7.74 2.42
CA PHE A 404 -7.14 -8.21 1.88
C PHE A 404 -6.05 -7.16 1.97
N LYS A 405 -6.32 -5.94 1.48
CA LYS A 405 -5.33 -4.86 1.44
C LYS A 405 -4.84 -4.51 2.84
N VAL A 406 -5.74 -4.50 3.82
CA VAL A 406 -5.41 -4.34 5.23
C VAL A 406 -4.55 -5.48 5.75
N LEU A 407 -5.01 -6.73 5.64
CA LEU A 407 -4.29 -7.89 6.20
C LEU A 407 -2.93 -8.09 5.51
N TRP A 408 -2.85 -7.81 4.22
CA TRP A 408 -1.60 -7.80 3.46
C TRP A 408 -0.61 -6.81 4.06
N SER A 409 -1.06 -5.60 4.39
CA SER A 409 -0.24 -4.57 5.02
C SER A 409 0.15 -4.94 6.45
N LEU A 410 -0.79 -5.46 7.24
CA LEU A 410 -0.55 -5.91 8.62
C LEU A 410 0.43 -7.08 8.70
N ALA A 411 0.65 -7.83 7.62
CA ALA A 411 1.66 -8.87 7.57
C ALA A 411 3.10 -8.34 7.67
N GLU A 412 3.32 -7.04 7.46
CA GLU A 412 4.62 -6.39 7.74
C GLU A 412 4.89 -6.20 9.23
N ILE A 413 3.89 -6.40 10.10
CA ILE A 413 4.00 -6.23 11.55
C ILE A 413 4.09 -7.62 12.18
N PRO A 414 5.27 -8.06 12.66
CA PRO A 414 5.43 -9.41 13.22
C PRO A 414 4.45 -9.71 14.37
N ALA A 415 4.15 -8.69 15.19
CA ALA A 415 3.23 -8.79 16.32
C ALA A 415 1.77 -9.02 15.92
N ALA A 416 1.38 -8.79 14.66
CA ALA A 416 0.04 -9.10 14.17
C ALA A 416 -0.18 -10.61 14.03
N GLY A 417 0.88 -11.43 13.97
CA GLY A 417 0.73 -12.87 13.77
C GLY A 417 0.21 -13.24 12.39
N ILE A 418 0.44 -12.38 11.39
CA ILE A 418 0.05 -12.58 9.99
C ILE A 418 1.29 -12.91 9.18
N VAL A 419 1.20 -13.92 8.31
CA VAL A 419 2.29 -14.34 7.44
C VAL A 419 1.83 -14.38 5.99
N ARG A 420 2.68 -13.95 5.06
CA ARG A 420 2.46 -14.08 3.61
C ARG A 420 3.04 -15.40 3.11
N TYR A 421 2.29 -16.14 2.32
CA TYR A 421 2.74 -17.40 1.74
C TYR A 421 2.03 -17.72 0.42
N PRO A 422 2.55 -18.67 -0.39
CA PRO A 422 1.84 -19.15 -1.56
C PRO A 422 0.56 -19.92 -1.19
N SER A 423 -0.48 -19.72 -2.00
CA SER A 423 -1.75 -20.42 -2.00
C SER A 423 -1.88 -21.26 -3.26
N PHE A 424 -2.43 -22.46 -3.12
CA PHE A 424 -2.78 -23.35 -4.22
C PHE A 424 -4.25 -23.75 -4.11
N GLU A 425 -5.01 -23.57 -5.18
CA GLU A 425 -6.39 -24.06 -5.25
C GLU A 425 -6.53 -25.11 -6.35
N TYR A 426 -7.04 -26.29 -5.99
CA TYR A 426 -7.22 -27.42 -6.88
C TYR A 426 -8.70 -27.74 -7.12
N TYR A 427 -9.05 -28.03 -8.38
CA TYR A 427 -10.40 -28.26 -8.84
C TYR A 427 -10.49 -29.48 -9.75
N LYS A 428 -11.60 -30.22 -9.65
CA LYS A 428 -11.89 -31.38 -10.52
C LYS A 428 -12.24 -31.03 -11.96
N GLN A 429 -12.53 -29.76 -12.23
CA GLN A 429 -12.91 -29.25 -13.55
C GLN A 429 -12.46 -27.81 -13.70
N GLN A 430 -12.26 -27.38 -14.94
CA GLN A 430 -11.96 -25.99 -15.26
C GLN A 430 -13.06 -25.04 -14.79
N ARG A 431 -12.67 -23.85 -14.36
CA ARG A 431 -13.55 -22.79 -13.87
C ARG A 431 -13.06 -21.41 -14.31
N PRO A 432 -13.95 -20.39 -14.37
CA PRO A 432 -13.51 -19.01 -14.56
C PRO A 432 -12.51 -18.59 -13.49
N ASN A 433 -11.65 -17.63 -13.84
CA ASN A 433 -10.75 -17.02 -12.86
C ASN A 433 -11.58 -16.38 -11.72
N PRO A 434 -11.13 -16.48 -10.47
CA PRO A 434 -11.77 -15.78 -9.37
C PRO A 434 -11.63 -14.27 -9.55
N TRP A 435 -12.64 -13.50 -9.14
CA TRP A 435 -12.65 -12.03 -9.24
C TRP A 435 -11.42 -11.37 -8.61
N PHE A 436 -10.89 -11.94 -7.53
CA PHE A 436 -9.71 -11.43 -6.83
C PHE A 436 -8.40 -11.62 -7.62
N ALA A 437 -8.40 -12.37 -8.73
CA ALA A 437 -7.27 -12.45 -9.65
C ALA A 437 -6.83 -11.07 -10.18
N ARG A 438 -7.73 -10.07 -10.14
CA ARG A 438 -7.46 -8.68 -10.58
C ARG A 438 -6.47 -7.92 -9.70
N PHE A 439 -6.30 -8.30 -8.43
CA PHE A 439 -5.41 -7.61 -7.49
C PHE A 439 -4.51 -8.53 -6.67
N ILE A 440 -4.79 -9.83 -6.61
CA ILE A 440 -4.02 -10.72 -5.74
C ILE A 440 -2.61 -10.97 -6.32
N PRO A 441 -1.54 -10.83 -5.52
CA PRO A 441 -0.19 -10.93 -6.04
C PRO A 441 0.15 -12.32 -6.54
N GLY A 442 0.83 -12.40 -7.70
CA GLY A 442 1.36 -13.65 -8.23
C GLY A 442 0.31 -14.65 -8.73
N PHE A 443 -0.90 -14.19 -9.06
CA PHE A 443 -1.94 -15.04 -9.65
C PHE A 443 -1.50 -15.66 -10.98
N ARG A 444 -1.62 -16.98 -11.10
CA ARG A 444 -1.53 -17.70 -12.37
C ARG A 444 -2.29 -19.03 -12.30
N VAL A 445 -2.71 -19.52 -13.45
CA VAL A 445 -3.20 -20.90 -13.60
C VAL A 445 -2.01 -21.86 -13.48
N LEU A 446 -2.24 -23.02 -12.86
CA LEU A 446 -1.24 -24.08 -12.70
C LEU A 446 -1.04 -24.86 -14.01
N GLU A 447 0.18 -25.30 -14.25
CA GLU A 447 0.50 -26.24 -15.32
C GLU A 447 0.07 -27.66 -14.94
N ALA A 448 -0.12 -28.54 -15.94
CA ALA A 448 -0.64 -29.89 -15.72
C ALA A 448 0.22 -30.75 -14.78
N ASN A 449 1.54 -30.52 -14.74
CA ASN A 449 2.50 -31.19 -13.86
C ASN A 449 2.49 -30.65 -12.41
N GLU A 450 1.85 -29.52 -12.16
CA GLU A 450 1.70 -28.93 -10.81
C GLU A 450 0.38 -29.33 -10.14
N ILE A 451 -0.50 -30.03 -10.86
CA ILE A 451 -1.84 -30.42 -10.41
C ILE A 451 -1.76 -31.84 -9.81
N PRO A 452 -2.12 -32.04 -8.53
CA PRO A 452 -2.12 -33.36 -7.93
C PRO A 452 -3.14 -34.31 -8.55
N ASP A 453 -2.91 -35.61 -8.37
CA ASP A 453 -3.84 -36.66 -8.80
C ASP A 453 -5.26 -36.43 -8.24
N GLY A 454 -6.25 -36.64 -9.11
CA GLY A 454 -7.66 -36.43 -8.78
C GLY A 454 -8.18 -35.00 -9.03
N PHE A 455 -7.33 -34.09 -9.50
CA PHE A 455 -7.68 -32.75 -9.95
C PHE A 455 -7.29 -32.55 -11.43
N SER A 456 -7.94 -31.61 -12.11
CA SER A 456 -7.68 -31.31 -13.53
C SER A 456 -7.44 -29.82 -13.80
N TYR A 457 -7.61 -28.98 -12.78
CA TYR A 457 -7.44 -27.53 -12.89
C TYR A 457 -7.00 -26.95 -11.56
N GLY A 458 -6.26 -25.85 -11.59
CA GLY A 458 -5.91 -25.11 -10.38
C GLY A 458 -5.23 -23.79 -10.67
N TYR A 459 -5.06 -22.98 -9.64
CA TYR A 459 -4.33 -21.72 -9.72
C TYR A 459 -3.51 -21.48 -8.45
N ARG A 460 -2.45 -20.68 -8.60
CA ARG A 460 -1.53 -20.25 -7.55
C ARG A 460 -1.53 -18.73 -7.42
N TYR A 461 -1.39 -18.23 -6.19
CA TYR A 461 -1.22 -16.81 -5.87
C TYR A 461 -0.58 -16.66 -4.49
N MET A 462 -0.24 -15.44 -4.07
CA MET A 462 0.22 -15.14 -2.72
C MET A 462 -0.94 -14.64 -1.87
N THR A 463 -1.04 -15.11 -0.62
CA THR A 463 -2.06 -14.68 0.32
C THR A 463 -1.49 -14.56 1.74
N VAL A 464 -2.36 -14.31 2.71
CA VAL A 464 -2.03 -14.23 4.13
C VAL A 464 -2.70 -15.33 4.95
N GLY A 465 -1.96 -15.85 5.93
CA GLY A 465 -2.45 -16.69 7.03
C GLY A 465 -2.34 -15.97 8.36
N ILE A 466 -3.28 -16.24 9.27
CA ILE A 466 -3.40 -15.55 10.55
C ILE A 466 -3.31 -16.56 11.69
N THR A 467 -2.34 -16.35 12.58
CA THR A 467 -2.27 -17.05 13.86
C THR A 467 -3.26 -16.40 14.83
N VAL A 468 -4.48 -16.94 14.84
CA VAL A 468 -5.66 -16.35 15.51
C VAL A 468 -5.41 -15.87 16.95
N PRO A 469 -4.78 -16.67 17.86
CA PRO A 469 -4.53 -16.21 19.22
C PRO A 469 -3.65 -14.96 19.31
N VAL A 470 -2.67 -14.84 18.41
CA VAL A 470 -1.77 -13.68 18.32
C VAL A 470 -2.54 -12.49 17.77
N TYR A 471 -3.30 -12.68 16.69
CA TYR A 471 -4.01 -11.60 16.03
C TYR A 471 -5.15 -11.01 16.86
N LEU A 472 -5.91 -11.82 17.62
CA LEU A 472 -6.94 -11.30 18.53
C LEU A 472 -6.35 -10.50 19.68
N LYS A 473 -5.19 -10.92 20.21
CA LYS A 473 -4.43 -10.14 21.21
C LYS A 473 -3.95 -8.84 20.60
N PHE A 474 -3.39 -8.89 19.40
CA PHE A 474 -2.97 -7.70 18.66
C PHE A 474 -4.13 -6.72 18.49
N LEU A 475 -5.29 -7.16 17.97
CA LEU A 475 -6.51 -6.35 17.83
C LEU A 475 -7.01 -5.76 19.15
N LEU A 476 -6.92 -6.51 20.26
CA LEU A 476 -7.26 -5.97 21.57
C LEU A 476 -6.29 -4.86 21.99
N THR A 477 -4.98 -5.09 21.84
CA THR A 477 -3.94 -4.09 22.12
C THR A 477 -4.16 -2.85 21.25
N MET A 478 -4.51 -3.05 19.96
CA MET A 478 -4.98 -2.01 19.03
C MET A 478 -6.04 -1.13 19.67
N TYR A 479 -7.13 -1.77 20.02
CA TYR A 479 -8.30 -1.14 20.57
C TYR A 479 -8.03 -0.39 21.88
N THR A 480 -7.27 -0.99 22.81
CA THR A 480 -7.01 -0.39 24.12
C THR A 480 -5.99 0.75 24.06
N ASN A 481 -4.99 0.68 23.18
CA ASN A 481 -3.97 1.73 23.03
C ASN A 481 -4.58 3.02 22.47
N LEU A 482 -5.56 2.85 21.59
CA LEU A 482 -6.46 3.88 21.07
C LEU A 482 -7.39 4.51 22.13
N GLY A 483 -7.44 3.98 23.36
CA GLY A 483 -8.31 4.47 24.44
C GLY A 483 -9.66 3.75 24.54
N GLY A 484 -9.88 2.68 23.76
CA GLY A 484 -11.06 1.83 23.86
C GLY A 484 -11.14 1.09 25.18
N THR A 485 -12.36 0.96 25.73
CA THR A 485 -12.60 0.20 26.96
C THR A 485 -13.18 -1.17 26.64
N LEU A 486 -12.64 -2.24 27.23
CA LEU A 486 -13.25 -3.57 27.22
C LEU A 486 -13.89 -3.86 28.58
N LYS A 487 -15.18 -4.17 28.60
CA LYS A 487 -15.93 -4.59 29.79
C LYS A 487 -16.34 -6.05 29.67
N HIS A 488 -15.99 -6.83 30.67
CA HIS A 488 -16.51 -8.19 30.81
C HIS A 488 -17.95 -8.15 31.33
N GLY A 489 -18.87 -8.76 30.62
CA GLY A 489 -20.28 -8.76 31.01
C GLY A 489 -21.16 -9.55 30.06
N THR A 490 -22.27 -10.05 30.59
CA THR A 490 -23.32 -10.71 29.80
C THR A 490 -24.40 -9.70 29.47
N VAL A 491 -24.92 -9.78 28.25
CA VAL A 491 -26.03 -8.96 27.77
C VAL A 491 -27.12 -9.94 27.34
N GLU A 492 -28.24 -9.93 28.05
CA GLU A 492 -29.37 -10.82 27.78
C GLU A 492 -30.31 -10.21 26.72
N HIS A 493 -30.42 -8.87 26.69
CA HIS A 493 -31.24 -8.14 25.75
C HIS A 493 -30.47 -6.96 25.13
N ILE A 494 -30.58 -6.75 23.81
CA ILE A 494 -29.82 -5.69 23.10
C ILE A 494 -30.13 -4.29 23.65
N GLN A 495 -31.35 -4.10 24.17
CA GLN A 495 -31.82 -2.85 24.79
C GLN A 495 -31.02 -2.43 26.04
N ASP A 496 -30.40 -3.38 26.73
CA ASP A 496 -29.54 -3.10 27.90
C ASP A 496 -28.33 -2.24 27.52
N LEU A 497 -27.94 -2.25 26.23
CA LEU A 497 -26.84 -1.47 25.71
C LEU A 497 -27.19 -0.02 25.44
N TYR A 498 -28.47 0.36 25.34
CA TYR A 498 -28.84 1.73 24.96
C TYR A 498 -29.88 2.40 25.85
N ASN A 499 -30.47 1.70 26.82
CA ASN A 499 -31.45 2.30 27.74
C ASN A 499 -30.86 3.35 28.72
N GLY A 500 -29.54 3.47 28.86
CA GLY A 500 -28.90 4.56 29.61
C GLY A 500 -28.75 5.84 28.78
N ASP A 501 -28.50 6.99 29.43
CA ASP A 501 -28.29 8.28 28.74
C ASP A 501 -26.86 8.47 28.20
N ASP A 502 -26.02 7.43 28.32
CA ASP A 502 -24.60 7.48 28.06
C ASP A 502 -24.14 6.82 26.74
N CYS A 503 -25.08 6.53 25.84
CA CYS A 503 -24.82 5.82 24.59
C CYS A 503 -25.60 6.40 23.41
N ASP A 504 -24.91 6.70 22.32
CA ASP A 504 -25.50 7.31 21.11
C ASP A 504 -25.62 6.28 19.98
N VAL A 505 -24.74 5.27 19.97
CA VAL A 505 -24.71 4.20 18.97
C VAL A 505 -24.42 2.85 19.62
N VAL A 506 -25.09 1.79 19.16
CA VAL A 506 -24.77 0.41 19.50
C VAL A 506 -24.37 -0.35 18.24
N VAL A 507 -23.27 -1.10 18.29
CA VAL A 507 -22.90 -2.05 17.23
C VAL A 507 -23.04 -3.48 17.76
N ASN A 508 -23.91 -4.25 17.13
CA ASN A 508 -24.14 -5.65 17.48
C ASN A 508 -23.19 -6.57 16.68
N CYS A 509 -22.12 -7.05 17.32
CA CYS A 509 -21.19 -8.04 16.79
C CYS A 509 -21.29 -9.39 17.53
N SER A 510 -22.48 -9.76 18.01
CA SER A 510 -22.73 -10.94 18.86
C SER A 510 -22.50 -12.29 18.17
N GLY A 511 -22.28 -12.30 16.86
CA GLY A 511 -21.96 -13.52 16.11
C GLY A 511 -23.09 -14.54 16.18
N ILE A 512 -22.80 -15.73 16.74
CA ILE A 512 -23.80 -16.79 16.89
C ILE A 512 -24.87 -16.42 17.93
N GLY A 513 -24.53 -15.54 18.88
CA GLY A 513 -25.45 -15.07 19.91
C GLY A 513 -26.63 -14.26 19.36
N ALA A 514 -26.51 -13.70 18.15
CA ALA A 514 -27.60 -12.96 17.50
C ALA A 514 -28.89 -13.79 17.36
N LYS A 515 -28.78 -15.12 17.30
CA LYS A 515 -29.91 -16.04 17.25
C LYS A 515 -30.79 -15.98 18.51
N THR A 516 -30.20 -15.77 19.68
CA THR A 516 -30.89 -15.90 20.98
C THR A 516 -30.85 -14.65 21.83
N LEU A 517 -30.14 -13.60 21.38
CA LEU A 517 -30.06 -12.31 22.06
C LEU A 517 -31.43 -11.61 22.01
N GLY A 518 -32.00 -11.30 23.17
CA GLY A 518 -33.32 -10.67 23.26
C GLY A 518 -33.37 -9.34 22.50
N GLY A 519 -34.44 -9.13 21.73
CA GLY A 519 -34.61 -7.95 20.87
C GLY A 519 -33.82 -8.02 19.55
N VAL A 520 -33.11 -9.13 19.28
CA VAL A 520 -32.49 -9.41 17.98
C VAL A 520 -33.05 -10.72 17.40
N GLU A 521 -32.91 -11.82 18.13
CA GLU A 521 -33.54 -13.12 17.84
C GLU A 521 -33.54 -13.52 16.35
N ASP A 522 -32.41 -13.33 15.68
CA ASP A 522 -32.30 -13.52 14.22
C ASP A 522 -32.36 -15.02 13.87
N SER A 523 -33.53 -15.47 13.43
CA SER A 523 -33.82 -16.87 13.08
C SER A 523 -33.04 -17.38 11.87
N ASP A 524 -32.45 -16.49 11.07
CA ASP A 524 -31.58 -16.86 9.96
C ASP A 524 -30.18 -17.24 10.41
N VAL A 525 -29.80 -16.95 11.66
CA VAL A 525 -28.51 -17.34 12.24
C VAL A 525 -28.54 -18.79 12.73
N TYR A 526 -27.54 -19.57 12.35
CA TYR A 526 -27.38 -20.96 12.76
C TYR A 526 -25.90 -21.38 12.91
N PRO A 527 -25.60 -22.35 13.80
CA PRO A 527 -24.26 -22.91 13.92
C PRO A 527 -23.91 -23.73 12.68
N THR A 528 -22.72 -23.53 12.14
CA THR A 528 -22.08 -24.50 11.26
C THR A 528 -20.87 -25.09 11.98
N ARG A 529 -20.94 -26.38 12.32
CA ARG A 529 -19.84 -27.11 12.96
C ARG A 529 -18.70 -27.33 11.96
N GLY A 530 -17.49 -27.06 12.41
CA GLY A 530 -16.25 -27.38 11.72
C GLY A 530 -15.29 -28.11 12.65
N GLN A 531 -14.81 -29.26 12.21
CA GLN A 531 -13.73 -29.99 12.86
C GLN A 531 -12.44 -29.86 12.07
N ILE A 532 -11.34 -29.63 12.77
CA ILE A 532 -9.99 -29.51 12.22
C ILE A 532 -9.01 -30.35 13.04
N VAL A 533 -7.85 -30.61 12.46
CA VAL A 533 -6.69 -31.20 13.12
C VAL A 533 -5.55 -30.20 13.02
N ILE A 534 -4.92 -29.87 14.14
CA ILE A 534 -3.74 -29.00 14.18
C ILE A 534 -2.52 -29.91 14.28
N VAL A 535 -1.53 -29.68 13.42
CA VAL A 535 -0.32 -30.52 13.32
C VAL A 535 0.93 -29.64 13.34
N LYS A 536 2.09 -30.21 13.69
CA LYS A 536 3.37 -29.53 13.45
C LYS A 536 3.88 -29.89 12.06
N SER A 537 4.33 -28.89 11.31
CA SER A 537 4.96 -29.10 10.01
C SER A 537 5.74 -27.85 9.60
N PRO A 538 6.90 -28.00 8.92
CA PRO A 538 7.64 -26.87 8.37
C PRO A 538 6.97 -26.25 7.13
N VAL A 539 5.89 -26.86 6.63
CA VAL A 539 5.14 -26.41 5.46
C VAL A 539 4.61 -24.98 5.69
N LEU A 540 4.94 -24.07 4.77
CA LEU A 540 4.49 -22.67 4.79
C LEU A 540 3.73 -22.32 3.51
N LEU A 541 2.47 -22.73 3.45
CA LEU A 541 1.56 -22.47 2.33
C LEU A 541 0.09 -22.58 2.78
N THR A 542 -0.82 -22.31 1.86
CA THR A 542 -2.20 -22.79 1.99
C THR A 542 -2.61 -23.58 0.77
N ILE A 543 -3.37 -24.65 0.98
CA ILE A 543 -4.00 -25.44 -0.09
C ILE A 543 -5.50 -25.46 0.15
N MET A 544 -6.29 -25.28 -0.91
CA MET A 544 -7.73 -25.54 -0.92
C MET A 544 -8.03 -26.52 -2.05
N ALA A 545 -8.56 -27.68 -1.71
CA ALA A 545 -8.86 -28.72 -2.69
C ALA A 545 -10.38 -28.95 -2.78
N VAL A 546 -10.98 -28.55 -3.90
CA VAL A 546 -12.43 -28.51 -4.11
C VAL A 546 -12.88 -29.68 -5.00
N GLY A 547 -13.38 -30.74 -4.39
CA GLY A 547 -14.13 -31.80 -5.07
C GLY A 547 -15.56 -31.34 -5.35
N ALA A 548 -15.95 -31.25 -6.63
CA ALA A 548 -17.28 -30.90 -7.16
C ALA A 548 -18.39 -30.65 -6.10
N GLY A 549 -18.67 -29.36 -5.81
CA GLY A 549 -19.81 -28.90 -5.02
C GLY A 549 -19.43 -28.23 -3.69
N ARG A 550 -19.91 -26.99 -3.47
CA ARG A 550 -19.61 -26.12 -2.31
C ARG A 550 -20.04 -26.67 -0.93
N LEU A 551 -20.74 -27.80 -0.87
CA LEU A 551 -21.48 -28.29 0.30
C LEU A 551 -21.28 -29.80 0.55
N GLN A 552 -20.10 -30.34 0.27
CA GLN A 552 -19.78 -31.65 0.83
C GLN A 552 -19.53 -31.50 2.34
N PRO A 553 -19.98 -32.44 3.18
CA PRO A 553 -19.82 -32.35 4.64
C PRO A 553 -18.34 -32.32 5.06
N GLU A 554 -17.46 -32.79 4.19
CA GLU A 554 -16.02 -32.81 4.34
C GLU A 554 -15.36 -31.97 3.24
N THR A 555 -14.48 -31.09 3.67
CA THR A 555 -13.65 -30.20 2.85
C THR A 555 -12.18 -30.53 3.09
N THR A 556 -11.32 -30.14 2.16
CA THR A 556 -9.87 -30.32 2.30
C THR A 556 -9.20 -28.97 2.17
N TYR A 557 -8.63 -28.49 3.27
CA TYR A 557 -7.81 -27.29 3.28
C TYR A 557 -6.63 -27.41 4.25
N ILE A 558 -5.53 -26.78 3.89
CA ILE A 558 -4.30 -26.71 4.67
C ILE A 558 -4.01 -25.23 4.88
N ILE A 559 -3.83 -24.80 6.12
CA ILE A 559 -3.56 -23.40 6.46
C ILE A 559 -2.39 -23.35 7.42
N SER A 560 -1.21 -22.95 6.94
CA SER A 560 -0.05 -22.73 7.80
C SER A 560 -0.20 -21.50 8.68
N ARG A 561 0.35 -21.58 9.89
CA ARG A 561 0.49 -20.49 10.85
C ARG A 561 1.96 -20.14 11.04
N ASN A 562 2.22 -18.95 11.60
CA ASN A 562 3.59 -18.47 11.82
C ASN A 562 4.26 -19.01 13.09
N ASP A 563 3.60 -19.92 13.82
CA ASP A 563 4.10 -20.59 15.03
C ASP A 563 4.59 -22.02 14.78
N GLY A 564 4.72 -22.42 13.51
CA GLY A 564 5.14 -23.76 13.11
C GLY A 564 4.02 -24.81 13.18
N THR A 565 2.79 -24.40 13.46
CA THR A 565 1.61 -25.28 13.36
C THR A 565 0.87 -25.08 12.03
N VAL A 566 0.21 -26.14 11.57
CA VAL A 566 -0.59 -26.15 10.36
C VAL A 566 -1.98 -26.69 10.69
N ILE A 567 -3.01 -25.99 10.21
CA ILE A 567 -4.39 -26.44 10.33
C ILE A 567 -4.70 -27.32 9.13
N LEU A 568 -5.10 -28.55 9.42
CA LEU A 568 -5.71 -29.47 8.47
C LEU A 568 -7.21 -29.42 8.69
N GLY A 569 -7.95 -29.05 7.66
CA GLY A 569 -9.40 -29.05 7.74
C GLY A 569 -10.04 -29.79 6.58
N GLY A 570 -11.33 -30.07 6.65
CA GLY A 570 -12.20 -29.92 7.82
C GLY A 570 -13.65 -30.18 7.44
N THR A 571 -14.59 -30.00 8.35
CA THR A 571 -16.03 -30.19 8.04
C THR A 571 -16.81 -28.89 7.91
N TYR A 572 -17.93 -28.97 7.19
CA TYR A 572 -18.92 -27.90 7.07
C TYR A 572 -20.33 -28.47 7.34
N GLN A 573 -20.65 -28.66 8.62
CA GLN A 573 -21.90 -29.30 9.06
C GLN A 573 -22.89 -28.25 9.56
N GLN A 574 -23.81 -27.83 8.69
CA GLN A 574 -24.82 -26.82 9.02
C GLN A 574 -25.82 -27.34 10.06
N ASN A 575 -26.35 -26.44 10.88
CA ASN A 575 -27.32 -26.72 11.95
C ASN A 575 -26.83 -27.75 12.98
N ASN A 576 -25.52 -27.91 13.10
CA ASN A 576 -24.90 -28.83 14.05
C ASN A 576 -24.16 -28.01 15.12
N GLY A 577 -24.62 -28.13 16.37
CA GLY A 577 -23.99 -27.49 17.53
C GLY A 577 -23.10 -28.43 18.35
N ASN A 578 -22.88 -29.67 17.91
CA ASN A 578 -22.09 -30.65 18.64
C ASN A 578 -20.60 -30.25 18.67
N LEU A 579 -20.02 -30.20 19.86
CA LEU A 579 -18.63 -29.79 20.07
C LEU A 579 -17.68 -30.99 20.23
N GLU A 580 -18.21 -32.21 20.32
CA GLU A 580 -17.39 -33.41 20.48
C GLU A 580 -16.63 -33.74 19.20
N PRO A 581 -15.30 -33.98 19.24
CA PRO A 581 -14.54 -34.48 18.11
C PRO A 581 -15.03 -35.85 17.63
N ASP A 582 -15.10 -36.03 16.31
CA ASP A 582 -15.33 -37.32 15.67
C ASP A 582 -14.00 -37.88 15.18
N TRP A 583 -13.54 -38.98 15.77
CA TRP A 583 -12.23 -39.56 15.50
C TRP A 583 -12.11 -40.11 14.07
N GLY A 584 -13.20 -40.62 13.49
CA GLY A 584 -13.21 -41.08 12.10
C GLY A 584 -13.07 -39.91 11.12
N ILE A 585 -13.72 -38.77 11.40
CA ILE A 585 -13.53 -37.53 10.63
C ILE A 585 -12.09 -37.03 10.77
N ALA A 586 -11.50 -37.09 11.96
CA ALA A 586 -10.11 -36.65 12.18
C ALA A 586 -9.12 -37.44 11.32
N GLU A 587 -9.24 -38.77 11.30
CA GLU A 587 -8.40 -39.64 10.48
C GLU A 587 -8.55 -39.32 8.98
N ARG A 588 -9.79 -39.16 8.50
CA ARG A 588 -10.04 -38.81 7.10
C ARG A 588 -9.52 -37.41 6.73
N ILE A 589 -9.56 -36.44 7.65
CA ILE A 589 -8.95 -35.10 7.43
C ILE A 589 -7.46 -35.24 7.16
N ILE A 590 -6.74 -36.00 8.01
CA ILE A 590 -5.30 -36.22 7.86
C ILE A 590 -5.02 -36.91 6.52
N GLN A 591 -5.72 -38.00 6.22
CA GLN A 591 -5.56 -38.75 4.97
C GLN A 591 -5.73 -37.86 3.72
N ARG A 592 -6.78 -37.04 3.67
CA ARG A 592 -7.03 -36.14 2.54
C ARG A 592 -5.99 -35.03 2.42
N CYS A 593 -5.51 -34.49 3.53
CA CYS A 593 -4.51 -33.42 3.50
C CYS A 593 -3.13 -33.95 3.10
N VAL A 594 -2.72 -35.11 3.62
CA VAL A 594 -1.47 -35.78 3.20
C VAL A 594 -1.50 -36.17 1.72
N ALA A 595 -2.67 -36.57 1.19
CA ALA A 595 -2.81 -36.90 -0.22
C ALA A 595 -2.53 -35.70 -1.16
N VAL A 596 -2.78 -34.46 -0.73
CA VAL A 596 -2.52 -33.24 -1.54
C VAL A 596 -1.24 -32.50 -1.15
N CYS A 597 -0.66 -32.81 0.02
CA CYS A 597 0.59 -32.24 0.51
C CYS A 597 1.34 -33.31 1.34
N PRO A 598 2.07 -34.23 0.68
CA PRO A 598 2.81 -35.29 1.35
C PRO A 598 3.85 -34.77 2.36
N GLU A 599 4.33 -33.54 2.20
CA GLU A 599 5.30 -32.86 3.07
C GLU A 599 4.77 -32.59 4.49
N LEU A 600 3.47 -32.77 4.71
CA LEU A 600 2.88 -32.76 6.05
C LEU A 600 3.31 -33.96 6.90
N ALA A 601 3.69 -35.08 6.26
CA ALA A 601 4.19 -36.26 6.95
C ALA A 601 5.72 -36.18 7.12
N GLY A 602 6.21 -36.57 8.29
CA GLY A 602 7.64 -36.69 8.55
C GLY A 602 8.30 -37.82 7.75
N PRO A 603 9.63 -37.99 7.89
CA PRO A 603 10.38 -39.06 7.21
C PRO A 603 9.88 -40.48 7.52
N ASP A 604 9.18 -40.68 8.63
CA ASP A 604 8.55 -41.93 9.05
C ASP A 604 7.13 -42.12 8.49
N GLY A 605 6.66 -41.19 7.65
CA GLY A 605 5.33 -41.19 7.05
C GLY A 605 4.21 -40.79 8.01
N LYS A 606 4.52 -40.30 9.21
CA LYS A 606 3.53 -39.90 10.22
C LYS A 606 3.36 -38.40 10.31
N VAL A 607 2.16 -37.97 10.66
CA VAL A 607 1.82 -36.57 10.93
C VAL A 607 1.86 -36.31 12.43
N GLU A 608 2.62 -35.32 12.88
CA GLU A 608 2.71 -34.93 14.29
C GLU A 608 1.47 -34.11 14.69
N VAL A 609 0.45 -34.79 15.20
CA VAL A 609 -0.79 -34.14 15.65
C VAL A 609 -0.57 -33.41 16.99
N VAL A 610 -0.95 -32.13 17.03
CA VAL A 610 -0.92 -31.28 18.22
C VAL A 610 -2.28 -31.28 18.93
N GLU A 611 -3.37 -31.10 18.18
CA GLU A 611 -4.71 -30.92 18.75
C GLU A 611 -5.80 -31.33 17.75
N HIS A 612 -6.90 -31.89 18.25
CA HIS A 612 -8.16 -32.01 17.51
C HIS A 612 -9.13 -30.95 18.01
N LYS A 613 -9.63 -30.09 17.11
CA LYS A 613 -10.43 -28.93 17.50
C LYS A 613 -11.75 -28.86 16.75
N VAL A 614 -12.82 -28.62 17.50
CA VAL A 614 -14.17 -28.40 16.96
C VAL A 614 -14.60 -26.97 17.27
N GLY A 615 -15.08 -26.27 16.25
CA GLY A 615 -15.58 -24.91 16.38
C GLY A 615 -16.91 -24.72 15.68
N LEU A 616 -17.67 -23.72 16.13
CA LEU A 616 -18.91 -23.30 15.52
C LEU A 616 -18.67 -22.02 14.72
N ARG A 617 -19.23 -21.96 13.52
CA ARG A 617 -19.24 -20.76 12.67
C ARG A 617 -20.60 -20.07 12.78
N PRO A 618 -20.64 -18.73 13.00
CA PRO A 618 -21.88 -17.97 13.13
C PRO A 618 -22.48 -17.69 11.75
N THR A 619 -23.07 -18.71 11.12
CA THR A 619 -23.57 -18.63 9.74
C THR A 619 -24.96 -18.01 9.74
N ARG A 620 -25.30 -17.26 8.69
CA ARG A 620 -26.63 -16.67 8.52
C ARG A 620 -27.17 -16.98 7.11
N LYS A 621 -28.48 -17.22 6.98
CA LYS A 621 -29.14 -17.27 5.67
C LYS A 621 -29.19 -15.85 5.08
N GLY A 622 -28.92 -15.70 3.79
CA GLY A 622 -28.87 -14.38 3.17
C GLY A 622 -27.63 -13.55 3.56
N ASP A 623 -26.48 -14.21 3.70
CA ASP A 623 -25.15 -13.63 3.93
C ASP A 623 -24.98 -12.77 5.21
N VAL A 624 -23.87 -12.03 5.28
CA VAL A 624 -23.49 -11.20 6.43
C VAL A 624 -24.42 -9.98 6.54
N ARG A 625 -24.99 -9.78 7.74
CA ARG A 625 -25.86 -8.64 8.02
C ARG A 625 -25.01 -7.45 8.48
N VAL A 626 -24.94 -6.41 7.64
CA VAL A 626 -24.34 -5.10 7.95
C VAL A 626 -25.37 -4.01 7.71
N GLU A 627 -26.22 -3.75 8.71
CA GLU A 627 -27.45 -2.96 8.53
C GLU A 627 -27.71 -2.02 9.72
N PRO A 628 -28.14 -0.76 9.48
CA PRO A 628 -28.61 0.15 10.52
C PRO A 628 -30.08 -0.06 10.86
N GLU A 629 -30.42 0.21 12.12
CA GLU A 629 -31.76 0.29 12.66
C GLU A 629 -31.83 1.45 13.67
N MET A 630 -32.88 2.27 13.62
CA MET A 630 -33.13 3.30 14.63
C MET A 630 -34.04 2.75 15.72
N VAL A 631 -33.52 2.68 16.94
CA VAL A 631 -34.23 2.16 18.12
C VAL A 631 -34.52 3.27 19.11
N LYS A 632 -35.51 3.06 19.99
CA LYS A 632 -35.88 4.02 21.04
C LYS A 632 -35.53 3.49 22.42
N THR A 633 -34.94 4.34 23.26
CA THR A 633 -34.75 4.06 24.68
C THR A 633 -36.10 4.04 25.40
N SER A 634 -36.12 3.53 26.63
CA SER A 634 -37.28 3.65 27.54
C SER A 634 -37.71 5.10 27.79
N SER A 635 -36.78 6.06 27.69
CA SER A 635 -37.03 7.50 27.78
C SER A 635 -37.49 8.15 26.45
N GLY A 636 -37.60 7.38 25.36
CA GLY A 636 -38.02 7.86 24.05
C GLY A 636 -36.92 8.48 23.17
N ARG A 637 -35.66 8.48 23.64
CA ARG A 637 -34.49 8.95 22.90
C ARG A 637 -34.15 7.98 21.76
N CYS A 638 -33.79 8.50 20.59
CA CYS A 638 -33.40 7.67 19.45
C CYS A 638 -31.92 7.28 19.55
N VAL A 639 -31.61 6.02 19.28
CA VAL A 639 -30.25 5.45 19.26
C VAL A 639 -30.07 4.68 17.96
N LEU A 640 -28.89 4.80 17.34
CA LEU A 640 -28.55 4.03 16.16
C LEU A 640 -28.03 2.65 16.59
N LEU A 641 -28.69 1.60 16.14
CA LEU A 641 -28.25 0.21 16.28
C LEU A 641 -27.72 -0.27 14.92
N VAL A 642 -26.47 -0.70 14.85
CA VAL A 642 -25.87 -1.27 13.63
C VAL A 642 -25.56 -2.74 13.86
N HIS A 643 -26.09 -3.62 13.01
CA HIS A 643 -25.79 -5.04 13.04
C HIS A 643 -24.53 -5.35 12.23
N ASN A 644 -23.65 -6.21 12.76
CA ASN A 644 -22.48 -6.73 12.05
C ASN A 644 -22.17 -8.19 12.49
N TYR A 645 -22.99 -9.12 12.02
CA TYR A 645 -22.88 -10.56 12.33
C TYR A 645 -23.36 -11.43 11.16
N GLY A 646 -23.21 -12.76 11.29
CA GLY A 646 -23.63 -13.71 10.24
C GLY A 646 -22.52 -14.12 9.26
N HIS A 647 -21.27 -13.76 9.55
CA HIS A 647 -20.08 -13.99 8.71
C HIS A 647 -19.76 -15.45 8.38
N GLY A 648 -20.38 -16.43 9.04
CA GLY A 648 -20.11 -17.85 8.79
C GLY A 648 -18.63 -18.22 8.86
N GLY A 649 -18.08 -18.76 7.76
CA GLY A 649 -16.69 -19.21 7.67
C GLY A 649 -15.67 -18.14 7.31
N TYR A 650 -16.09 -16.90 7.06
CA TYR A 650 -15.25 -15.85 6.46
C TYR A 650 -15.10 -14.58 7.30
N GLY A 651 -15.40 -14.65 8.62
CA GLY A 651 -15.33 -13.46 9.48
C GLY A 651 -13.97 -12.77 9.57
N TYR A 652 -12.85 -13.49 9.38
CA TYR A 652 -11.51 -12.87 9.27
C TYR A 652 -11.22 -12.33 7.86
N GLN A 653 -11.80 -12.97 6.84
CA GLN A 653 -11.62 -12.59 5.44
C GLN A 653 -12.31 -11.27 5.11
N SER A 654 -13.44 -10.96 5.76
CA SER A 654 -14.26 -9.76 5.50
C SER A 654 -14.24 -8.73 6.65
N SER A 655 -13.51 -8.98 7.76
CA SER A 655 -13.63 -8.21 9.00
C SER A 655 -13.43 -6.72 8.80
N TRP A 656 -12.35 -6.31 8.12
CA TRP A 656 -12.04 -4.91 7.90
C TRP A 656 -12.99 -4.22 6.93
N GLY A 657 -13.44 -4.91 5.89
CA GLY A 657 -14.40 -4.36 4.94
C GLY A 657 -15.78 -4.15 5.55
N THR A 658 -16.26 -5.11 6.33
CA THR A 658 -17.54 -4.96 7.05
C THR A 658 -17.46 -3.94 8.19
N ALA A 659 -16.31 -3.83 8.86
CA ALA A 659 -16.09 -2.80 9.86
C ALA A 659 -16.04 -1.39 9.26
N ASP A 660 -15.45 -1.22 8.07
CA ASP A 660 -15.46 0.03 7.32
C ASP A 660 -16.89 0.45 6.93
N GLN A 661 -17.73 -0.50 6.51
CA GLN A 661 -19.14 -0.24 6.25
C GLN A 661 -19.89 0.22 7.51
N VAL A 662 -19.65 -0.40 8.68
CA VAL A 662 -20.23 0.03 9.96
C VAL A 662 -19.85 1.48 10.28
N VAL A 663 -18.58 1.82 10.10
CA VAL A 663 -18.06 3.17 10.27
C VAL A 663 -18.77 4.15 9.32
N SER A 664 -18.89 3.79 8.03
CA SER A 664 -19.56 4.63 7.03
C SER A 664 -21.02 4.91 7.39
N ILE A 665 -21.75 3.88 7.86
CA ILE A 665 -23.13 4.01 8.34
C ILE A 665 -23.23 5.01 9.50
N ILE A 666 -22.31 4.93 10.46
CA ILE A 666 -22.29 5.84 11.62
C ILE A 666 -21.97 7.28 11.18
N SER A 667 -21.03 7.46 10.26
CA SER A 667 -20.63 8.78 9.76
C SER A 667 -21.74 9.48 8.96
N GLN A 668 -22.45 8.76 8.10
CA GLN A 668 -23.52 9.32 7.24
C GLN A 668 -24.70 9.89 8.05
N ILE A 669 -24.91 9.40 9.26
CA ILE A 669 -26.00 9.84 10.15
C ILE A 669 -25.56 11.02 11.02
N SER A 670 -24.25 11.26 11.17
CA SER A 670 -23.70 12.30 12.04
C SER A 670 -23.52 13.70 11.41
N ASP A 671 -23.46 13.83 10.07
CA ASP A 671 -23.62 15.10 9.33
C ASP A 671 -23.65 14.82 7.81
N GLY A 672 -24.55 15.49 7.07
CA GLY A 672 -24.89 15.24 5.66
C GLY A 672 -23.85 15.56 4.59
N THR A 673 -22.56 15.42 4.88
CA THR A 673 -21.48 15.50 3.89
C THR A 673 -20.35 14.60 4.34
N MET A 674 -20.06 13.52 3.59
CA MET A 674 -18.70 12.95 3.49
C MET A 674 -18.68 11.70 2.59
N GLY A 675 -17.98 11.81 1.45
CA GLY A 675 -17.69 10.72 0.52
C GLY A 675 -16.33 10.07 0.75
N ASN A 676 -16.23 8.79 0.38
CA ASN A 676 -15.05 7.91 0.23
C ASN A 676 -13.98 7.96 1.34
N TRP A 677 -14.22 7.21 2.43
CA TRP A 677 -13.41 7.20 3.67
C TRP A 677 -12.56 5.94 3.91
N TRP A 678 -12.44 5.09 2.90
CA TRP A 678 -11.75 3.79 2.95
C TRP A 678 -10.27 3.85 3.40
N VAL A 679 -9.63 5.04 3.32
CA VAL A 679 -8.21 5.26 3.67
C VAL A 679 -8.02 5.82 5.09
N GLN A 680 -8.96 6.61 5.60
CA GLN A 680 -8.73 7.42 6.80
C GLN A 680 -9.01 6.68 8.12
N GLY A 681 -10.02 5.80 8.15
CA GLY A 681 -10.35 5.01 9.34
C GLY A 681 -9.30 3.93 9.65
N PHE A 682 -8.81 3.25 8.62
CA PHE A 682 -7.76 2.23 8.73
C PHE A 682 -6.41 2.82 9.13
N ALA A 683 -6.01 3.93 8.50
CA ALA A 683 -4.78 4.65 8.85
C ALA A 683 -4.82 5.16 10.30
N ALA A 684 -5.95 5.70 10.76
CA ALA A 684 -6.09 6.18 12.14
C ALA A 684 -6.05 5.04 13.19
N GLY A 685 -6.47 3.82 12.84
CA GLY A 685 -6.46 2.65 13.73
C GLY A 685 -5.07 2.08 13.93
N LEU A 686 -4.28 2.04 12.87
CA LEU A 686 -2.85 1.74 12.92
C LEU A 686 -2.04 2.84 13.63
N LYS A 687 -2.46 4.10 13.52
CA LYS A 687 -1.78 5.29 14.05
C LYS A 687 -1.72 5.37 15.59
N ALA A 688 -2.74 4.95 16.34
CA ALA A 688 -2.71 5.09 17.81
C ALA A 688 -2.15 3.87 18.58
N LEU A 689 -1.59 2.91 17.87
CA LEU A 689 -0.97 1.71 18.44
C LEU A 689 0.51 1.80 18.70
N LYS A 690 1.21 2.53 17.84
CA LYS A 690 2.67 2.59 17.83
C LYS A 690 3.31 3.25 19.06
N PRO A 691 2.66 4.13 19.85
CA PRO A 691 3.28 4.65 21.07
C PRO A 691 3.22 3.71 22.28
N LYS A 692 2.52 2.56 22.20
CA LYS A 692 2.21 1.69 23.36
C LYS A 692 2.38 0.18 23.07
N MET A 693 3.15 -0.18 22.05
CA MET A 693 3.61 -1.56 21.81
C MET A 693 5.12 -1.66 21.96
#